data_AF-A0A1J9Q7N6-F1
#
_entry.id   AF-A0A1J9Q7N6-F1
#
_cell.length_a   1.000
_cell.length_b   1.000
_cell.length_c   1.000
_cell.angle_alpha   90.00
_cell.angle_beta   90.00
_cell.angle_gamma   90.00
#
_symmetry.space_group_name_H-M   'P 1'
#
loop_
_entity.id
_entity.type
_entity.pdbx_description
1 polymer ?
#
loop_
_entity_poly.entity_id
_entity_poly.type
_entity_poly.pdbx_seq_one_letter_code
_entity_poly.pdbx_strand_id
1 'polypeptide(L)'
;MPTTTIDDIPFDLWYQIASCLDPQDYINLSFANRKLYSLLESDFTARNAVQLSISHTREGKLALEGKITYVEALRRTYDVREAVANAQPYSACLVAYGEAFLFNQGVLCYLDRGEIRTLDVHGAAREEQVVNIGAVLRRACTVSQDFSQEVEFSLLNYSHGIVAGLCEMERSQAWLIVLDIRAKCTRKNGRLLLLQQLESSRRIFVRHNEKVLFYGTHSEFAGHGHHEWVIHGWNLTQRKPLAERPVQLENFVGSEIGSSISFEIHDNHFYAISNETGFEDEEIDWTSYYICLRFPVETPHNVEWRRLWRRQHREGPIHDTWTNISLRTDDATNQLLIVESRREWRRAGSEHYRTYYMQPLSCFITDPTDKKDGVGQPKDWQTGSEPHSSHESPSPGFPGYLPVPVLPNDPLALALDDRSKPNYEPPKKRVRRYYHPEYDDHEISSSNRRDFILAKTKYRTYNYCASAFIDLVNDNSQSNRPRDNLRLRIGSRKRKCPIGEDGLLYPSELDEDNKPIPDSDERFESRGIKLWPPVDSHPELLSLLCPPRRCGSVEAASDERSVIYSTDPSTPDGRRPIILISFDPTIRLDNMRRLSVKLTVEESSFPVEIDREDTRLSKGKRKASTDIESNRLAPGPSTPSARLPIPWFRTEEAMYLHINRSYWLR
;
A
#
# COMPACT_ATOMS: atom_id res chain seq x y z
N MET A 1 7.54 37.36 -37.59
CA MET A 1 6.59 36.96 -36.53
C MET A 1 7.33 37.08 -35.21
N PRO A 2 6.89 37.90 -34.23
CA PRO A 2 7.50 37.84 -32.91
C PRO A 2 7.23 36.44 -32.35
N THR A 3 8.29 35.66 -32.17
CA THR A 3 8.22 34.35 -31.52
C THR A 3 8.03 34.60 -30.03
N THR A 4 6.79 34.81 -29.60
CA THR A 4 6.46 34.80 -28.16
C THR A 4 6.81 33.43 -27.63
N THR A 5 7.87 33.36 -26.83
CA THR A 5 8.26 32.13 -26.13
C THR A 5 7.35 31.96 -24.92
N ILE A 6 7.18 30.72 -24.46
CA ILE A 6 6.24 30.41 -23.37
C ILE A 6 6.58 31.18 -22.08
N ASP A 7 7.85 31.47 -21.85
CA ASP A 7 8.34 32.21 -20.69
C ASP A 7 8.07 33.72 -20.75
N ASP A 8 7.62 34.26 -21.88
CA ASP A 8 7.28 35.68 -22.07
C ASP A 8 5.77 35.99 -21.94
N ILE A 9 4.92 34.99 -21.68
CA ILE A 9 3.48 35.20 -21.51
C ILE A 9 3.15 35.87 -20.15
N PRO A 10 2.01 36.60 -20.06
CA PRO A 10 1.57 37.21 -18.80
C PRO A 10 1.43 36.23 -17.64
N PHE A 11 1.68 36.72 -16.42
CA PHE A 11 1.62 35.91 -15.19
C PHE A 11 0.28 35.21 -15.00
N ASP A 12 -0.84 35.85 -15.38
CA ASP A 12 -2.17 35.25 -15.25
C ASP A 12 -2.34 33.99 -16.10
N LEU A 13 -1.74 33.94 -17.30
CA LEU A 13 -1.73 32.73 -18.13
C LEU A 13 -0.82 31.66 -17.52
N TRP A 14 0.34 32.06 -17.01
CA TRP A 14 1.24 31.16 -16.28
C TRP A 14 0.58 30.54 -15.06
N TYR A 15 -0.19 31.32 -14.30
CA TYR A 15 -0.94 30.83 -13.15
C TYR A 15 -1.94 29.74 -13.57
N GLN A 16 -2.65 29.91 -14.69
CA GLN A 16 -3.56 28.90 -15.22
C GLN A 16 -2.82 27.64 -15.68
N ILE A 17 -1.71 27.79 -16.42
CA ILE A 17 -0.90 26.66 -16.88
C ILE A 17 -0.36 25.87 -15.69
N ALA A 18 0.28 26.56 -14.73
CA ALA A 18 0.87 25.95 -13.55
C ALA A 18 -0.17 25.22 -12.68
N SER A 19 -1.41 25.71 -12.66
CA SER A 19 -2.53 25.06 -11.95
C SER A 19 -2.89 23.69 -12.51
N CYS A 20 -2.55 23.40 -13.76
CA CYS A 20 -2.83 22.12 -14.43
C CYS A 20 -1.66 21.14 -14.36
N LEU A 21 -0.55 21.50 -13.71
CA LEU A 21 0.63 20.66 -13.61
C LEU A 21 0.58 19.82 -12.33
N ASP A 22 0.87 18.53 -12.46
CA ASP A 22 1.14 17.69 -11.30
C ASP A 22 2.56 17.96 -10.74
N PRO A 23 2.96 17.35 -9.59
CA PRO A 23 4.28 17.61 -9.01
C PRO A 23 5.44 17.26 -9.95
N GLN A 24 5.28 16.25 -10.82
CA GLN A 24 6.32 15.80 -11.71
C GLN A 24 6.55 16.83 -12.83
N ASP A 25 5.48 17.25 -13.48
CA ASP A 25 5.55 18.22 -14.57
C ASP A 25 5.94 19.60 -14.06
N TYR A 26 5.40 20.00 -12.89
CA TYR A 26 5.69 21.30 -12.26
C TYR A 26 7.19 21.45 -11.97
N ILE A 27 7.80 20.45 -11.33
CA ILE A 27 9.22 20.51 -10.97
C ILE A 27 10.11 20.37 -12.20
N ASN A 28 9.82 19.44 -13.12
CA ASN A 28 10.63 19.31 -14.34
C ASN A 28 10.57 20.56 -15.22
N LEU A 29 9.40 21.20 -15.34
CA LEU A 29 9.27 22.46 -16.07
C LEU A 29 10.08 23.59 -15.43
N SER A 30 10.14 23.62 -14.09
CA SER A 30 10.97 24.59 -13.37
C SER A 30 12.47 24.48 -13.69
N PHE A 31 12.94 23.31 -14.13
CA PHE A 31 14.33 23.08 -14.51
C PHE A 31 14.64 23.41 -15.97
N ALA A 32 13.65 23.74 -16.79
CA ALA A 32 13.87 24.01 -18.22
C ALA A 32 14.65 25.30 -18.47
N ASN A 33 14.40 26.39 -17.72
CA ASN A 33 15.20 27.61 -17.77
C ASN A 33 15.05 28.47 -16.50
N ARG A 34 15.92 29.48 -16.33
CA ARG A 34 15.93 30.36 -15.14
C ARG A 34 14.66 31.19 -14.94
N LYS A 35 14.00 31.61 -16.03
CA LYS A 35 12.78 32.43 -15.97
C LYS A 35 11.59 31.60 -15.48
N LEU A 36 11.44 30.39 -16.02
CA LEU A 36 10.46 29.40 -15.58
C LEU A 36 10.68 28.99 -14.13
N TYR A 37 11.93 28.76 -13.74
CA TYR A 37 12.29 28.50 -12.34
C TYR A 37 11.74 29.61 -11.43
N SER A 38 12.02 30.88 -11.75
CA SER A 38 11.55 32.02 -10.95
C SER A 38 10.02 32.16 -10.93
N LEU A 39 9.33 31.83 -12.03
CA LEU A 39 7.87 31.87 -12.10
C LEU A 39 7.21 30.78 -11.25
N LEU A 40 7.75 29.56 -11.31
CA LEU A 40 7.26 28.37 -10.59
C LEU A 40 7.81 28.26 -9.16
N GLU A 41 8.65 29.20 -8.73
CA GLU A 41 9.00 29.35 -7.31
C GLU A 41 7.91 30.11 -6.53
N SER A 42 6.95 30.73 -7.23
CA SER A 42 5.86 31.47 -6.61
C SER A 42 4.80 30.55 -6.01
N ASP A 43 4.57 30.68 -4.70
CA ASP A 43 3.57 29.94 -3.93
C ASP A 43 2.13 30.10 -4.47
N PHE A 44 1.84 31.24 -5.13
CA PHE A 44 0.57 31.47 -5.82
C PHE A 44 0.32 30.43 -6.91
N THR A 45 1.33 30.15 -7.74
CA THR A 45 1.20 29.19 -8.84
C THR A 45 1.16 27.74 -8.34
N ALA A 46 1.88 27.45 -7.26
CA ALA A 46 1.92 26.11 -6.66
C ALA A 46 0.62 25.74 -5.93
N ARG A 47 -0.10 26.72 -5.37
CA ARG A 47 -1.32 26.48 -4.58
C ARG A 47 -2.34 25.60 -5.30
N ASN A 48 -2.68 25.94 -6.54
CA ASN A 48 -3.70 25.21 -7.28
C ASN A 48 -3.20 23.81 -7.69
N ALA A 49 -1.94 23.70 -8.11
CA ALA A 49 -1.32 22.41 -8.38
C ALA A 49 -1.41 21.48 -7.15
N VAL A 50 -1.12 21.99 -5.95
CA VAL A 50 -1.28 21.23 -4.69
C VAL A 50 -2.73 20.85 -4.45
N GLN A 51 -3.66 21.79 -4.59
CA GLN A 51 -5.09 21.56 -4.35
C GLN A 51 -5.70 20.51 -5.29
N LEU A 52 -5.24 20.45 -6.54
CA LEU A 52 -5.78 19.57 -7.57
C LEU A 52 -5.08 18.21 -7.66
N SER A 53 -3.79 18.13 -7.37
CA SER A 53 -3.00 16.91 -7.65
C SER A 53 -2.54 16.14 -6.41
N ILE A 54 -2.40 16.81 -5.25
CA ILE A 54 -1.81 16.20 -4.06
C ILE A 54 -2.48 16.63 -2.75
N SER A 55 -3.68 17.17 -2.78
CA SER A 55 -4.37 17.73 -1.61
C SER A 55 -4.59 16.71 -0.49
N HIS A 56 -4.69 15.43 -0.81
CA HIS A 56 -4.90 14.36 0.17
C HIS A 56 -3.61 13.66 0.61
N THR A 57 -2.46 14.00 0.02
CA THR A 57 -1.13 13.58 0.49
C THR A 57 -0.78 14.20 1.84
N ARG A 58 0.25 13.66 2.51
CA ARG A 58 0.79 14.26 3.74
C ARG A 58 1.28 15.69 3.49
N GLU A 59 2.05 15.89 2.42
CA GLU A 59 2.62 17.18 2.03
C GLU A 59 1.52 18.20 1.70
N GLY A 60 0.51 17.81 0.93
CA GLY A 60 -0.63 18.66 0.59
C GLY A 60 -1.42 19.08 1.83
N LYS A 61 -1.70 18.16 2.75
CA LYS A 61 -2.35 18.48 4.03
C LYS A 61 -1.53 19.46 4.87
N LEU A 62 -0.21 19.26 4.98
CA LEU A 62 0.67 20.18 5.69
C LEU A 62 0.69 21.58 5.06
N ALA A 63 0.66 21.68 3.74
CA ALA A 63 0.59 22.97 3.05
C ALA A 63 -0.77 23.66 3.23
N LEU A 64 -1.87 22.92 3.16
CA LEU A 64 -3.21 23.45 3.42
C LEU A 64 -3.39 23.93 4.87
N GLU A 65 -2.71 23.30 5.82
CA GLU A 65 -2.64 23.73 7.22
C GLU A 65 -1.65 24.88 7.47
N GLY A 66 -0.92 25.33 6.44
CA GLY A 66 0.07 26.42 6.54
C GLY A 66 1.34 26.03 7.30
N LYS A 67 1.63 24.73 7.46
CA LYS A 67 2.84 24.23 8.15
C LYS A 67 4.07 24.21 7.24
N ILE A 68 3.86 24.10 5.93
CA ILE A 68 4.88 24.21 4.89
C ILE A 68 4.33 25.03 3.72
N THR A 69 5.17 25.48 2.81
CA THR A 69 4.73 26.17 1.58
C THR A 69 4.17 25.19 0.54
N TYR A 70 3.37 25.66 -0.41
CA TYR A 70 2.86 24.80 -1.49
C TYR A 70 3.98 24.31 -2.41
N VAL A 71 4.97 25.17 -2.68
CA VAL A 71 6.17 24.79 -3.46
C VAL A 71 6.96 23.71 -2.73
N GLU A 72 7.12 23.83 -1.41
CA GLU A 72 7.78 22.80 -0.61
C GLU A 72 7.02 21.48 -0.62
N ALA A 73 5.68 21.51 -0.59
CA ALA A 73 4.88 20.30 -0.74
C ALA A 73 5.13 19.61 -2.09
N LEU A 74 5.07 20.34 -3.21
CA LEU A 74 5.34 19.79 -4.54
C LEU A 74 6.75 19.20 -4.64
N ARG A 75 7.77 19.93 -4.14
CA ARG A 75 9.17 19.46 -4.14
C ARG A 75 9.35 18.18 -3.33
N ARG A 76 8.81 18.12 -2.11
CA ARG A 76 8.91 16.92 -1.26
C ARG A 76 8.21 15.71 -1.90
N THR A 77 7.01 15.91 -2.44
CA THR A 77 6.29 14.83 -3.15
C THR A 77 7.05 14.36 -4.38
N TYR A 78 7.61 15.27 -5.17
CA TYR A 78 8.48 14.96 -6.30
C TYR A 78 9.72 14.13 -5.86
N ASP A 79 10.45 14.60 -4.85
CA ASP A 79 11.66 13.94 -4.37
C ASP A 79 11.41 12.51 -3.90
N VAL A 80 10.29 12.28 -3.21
CA VAL A 80 9.87 10.94 -2.76
C VAL A 80 9.52 10.04 -3.94
N ARG A 81 8.65 10.53 -4.85
CA ARG A 81 8.21 9.75 -6.02
C ARG A 81 9.37 9.39 -6.93
N GLU A 82 10.29 10.33 -7.18
CA GLU A 82 11.50 10.07 -7.95
C GLU A 82 12.46 9.11 -7.25
N ALA A 83 12.64 9.24 -5.93
CA ALA A 83 13.49 8.32 -5.17
C ALA A 83 12.97 6.88 -5.23
N VAL A 84 11.65 6.68 -5.08
CA VAL A 84 11.01 5.38 -5.26
C VAL A 84 11.19 4.89 -6.70
N ALA A 85 10.75 5.66 -7.70
CA ALA A 85 10.77 5.26 -9.10
C ALA A 85 12.18 4.92 -9.62
N ASN A 86 13.23 5.48 -9.02
CA ASN A 86 14.62 5.20 -9.39
C ASN A 86 15.34 4.19 -8.48
N ALA A 87 14.68 3.60 -7.48
CA ALA A 87 15.32 2.74 -6.47
C ALA A 87 16.49 3.45 -5.76
N GLN A 88 16.31 4.71 -5.39
CA GLN A 88 17.31 5.57 -4.75
C GLN A 88 16.87 6.00 -3.35
N PRO A 89 16.84 5.07 -2.36
CA PRO A 89 16.50 5.43 -1.00
C PRO A 89 17.50 6.43 -0.41
N TYR A 90 16.99 7.33 0.44
CA TYR A 90 17.82 8.31 1.17
C TYR A 90 18.46 7.69 2.41
N SER A 91 17.81 6.70 3.03
CA SER A 91 18.33 6.04 4.23
C SER A 91 17.93 4.57 4.35
N ALA A 92 18.74 3.83 5.10
CA ALA A 92 18.46 2.46 5.52
C ALA A 92 18.87 2.26 6.98
N CYS A 93 17.97 1.73 7.82
CA CYS A 93 18.16 1.67 9.26
C CYS A 93 17.65 0.36 9.86
N LEU A 94 18.36 -0.17 10.86
CA LEU A 94 17.83 -1.19 11.77
C LEU A 94 17.15 -0.47 12.93
N VAL A 95 15.81 -0.46 12.90
CA VAL A 95 15.02 0.39 13.78
C VAL A 95 14.61 -0.28 15.08
N ALA A 96 14.46 -1.61 15.06
CA ALA A 96 14.08 -2.38 16.24
C ALA A 96 14.46 -3.87 16.09
N TYR A 97 14.32 -4.60 17.19
CA TYR A 97 14.23 -6.06 17.20
C TYR A 97 12.86 -6.44 17.78
N GLY A 98 12.10 -7.28 17.07
CA GLY A 98 10.75 -7.67 17.49
C GLY A 98 10.36 -9.05 17.00
N GLU A 99 9.33 -9.61 17.63
CA GLU A 99 8.77 -10.94 17.30
C GLU A 99 7.86 -10.87 16.07
N ALA A 100 7.04 -9.81 15.98
CA ALA A 100 6.16 -9.49 14.86
C ALA A 100 6.00 -7.97 14.76
N PHE A 101 5.58 -7.45 13.60
CA PHE A 101 5.34 -6.02 13.43
C PHE A 101 4.18 -5.69 12.49
N LEU A 102 3.65 -4.48 12.66
CA LEU A 102 2.76 -3.80 11.73
C LEU A 102 3.39 -2.47 11.36
N PHE A 103 3.13 -2.01 10.13
CA PHE A 103 3.52 -0.68 9.69
C PHE A 103 2.33 -0.04 8.96
N ASN A 104 1.85 1.07 9.50
CA ASN A 104 0.76 1.82 8.90
C ASN A 104 0.81 3.29 9.32
N GLN A 105 0.43 4.19 8.42
CA GLN A 105 0.45 5.66 8.63
C GLN A 105 1.81 6.19 9.12
N GLY A 106 2.91 5.61 8.62
CA GLY A 106 4.26 6.01 9.02
C GLY A 106 4.69 5.60 10.42
N VAL A 107 3.92 4.77 11.12
CA VAL A 107 4.22 4.29 12.47
C VAL A 107 4.52 2.79 12.43
N LEU A 108 5.65 2.43 13.01
CA LEU A 108 6.03 1.03 13.28
C LEU A 108 5.43 0.62 14.63
N CYS A 109 4.66 -0.47 14.64
CA CYS A 109 4.14 -1.11 15.84
C CYS A 109 4.68 -2.53 15.90
N TYR A 110 5.32 -2.94 16.99
CA TYR A 110 5.96 -4.25 17.07
C TYR A 110 5.88 -4.86 18.46
N LEU A 111 6.00 -6.19 18.51
CA LEU A 111 6.05 -6.97 19.74
C LEU A 111 7.50 -7.19 20.16
N ASP A 112 7.80 -6.92 21.43
CA ASP A 112 9.10 -7.22 22.07
C ASP A 112 8.84 -7.74 23.47
N ARG A 113 9.05 -9.04 23.70
CA ARG A 113 9.02 -9.68 25.04
C ARG A 113 7.73 -9.41 25.81
N GLY A 114 6.58 -9.61 25.15
CA GLY A 114 5.27 -9.38 25.75
C GLY A 114 4.89 -7.90 25.91
N GLU A 115 5.58 -7.01 25.18
CA GLU A 115 5.25 -5.59 25.12
C GLU A 115 4.93 -5.16 23.69
N ILE A 116 3.94 -4.28 23.57
CA ILE A 116 3.64 -3.57 22.32
C ILE A 116 4.42 -2.26 22.35
N ARG A 117 5.24 -2.03 21.33
CA ARG A 117 6.05 -0.82 21.19
C ARG A 117 5.66 -0.11 19.90
N THR A 118 5.52 1.22 19.95
CA THR A 118 5.23 2.01 18.75
C THR A 118 6.14 3.20 18.55
N LEU A 119 6.66 3.32 17.34
CA LEU A 119 7.60 4.34 16.89
C LEU A 119 7.03 5.10 15.69
N ASP A 120 6.89 6.43 15.81
CA ASP A 120 6.59 7.29 14.66
C ASP A 120 7.84 7.47 13.80
N VAL A 121 7.96 6.62 12.78
CA VAL A 121 9.10 6.60 11.86
C VAL A 121 9.10 7.84 10.98
N HIS A 122 7.93 8.23 10.49
CA HIS A 122 7.76 9.37 9.58
C HIS A 122 7.97 10.72 10.27
N GLY A 123 7.75 10.79 11.58
CA GLY A 123 8.12 11.92 12.43
C GLY A 123 9.55 11.85 12.98
N ALA A 124 10.31 10.80 12.63
CA ALA A 124 11.64 10.52 13.18
C ALA A 124 11.66 10.60 14.72
N ALA A 125 10.64 10.04 15.37
CA ALA A 125 10.49 10.13 16.82
C ALA A 125 11.69 9.52 17.55
N ARG A 126 12.03 10.12 18.70
CA ARG A 126 13.09 9.65 19.61
C ARG A 126 12.56 8.81 20.77
N GLU A 127 11.25 8.69 20.85
CA GLU A 127 10.55 8.01 21.93
C GLU A 127 9.53 7.03 21.37
N GLU A 128 9.34 5.93 22.09
CA GLU A 128 8.36 4.89 21.83
C GLU A 128 7.29 4.87 22.92
N GLN A 129 6.06 4.59 22.51
CA GLN A 129 5.00 4.27 23.47
C GLN A 129 5.01 2.76 23.70
N VAL A 130 5.10 2.36 24.97
CA VAL A 130 5.30 0.97 25.37
C VAL A 130 4.16 0.51 26.26
N VAL A 131 3.54 -0.61 25.89
CA VAL A 131 2.47 -1.25 26.63
C VAL A 131 2.88 -2.65 27.05
N ASN A 132 2.84 -2.92 28.35
CA ASN A 132 3.05 -4.26 28.87
C ASN A 132 1.75 -5.07 28.80
N ILE A 133 1.71 -6.08 27.90
CA ILE A 133 0.50 -6.87 27.63
C ILE A 133 0.06 -7.60 28.90
N GLY A 134 0.97 -8.30 29.59
CA GLY A 134 0.63 -9.03 30.82
C GLY A 134 0.03 -8.14 31.92
N ALA A 135 0.47 -6.89 32.05
CA ALA A 135 -0.12 -5.94 32.98
C ALA A 135 -1.52 -5.45 32.55
N VAL A 136 -1.77 -5.31 31.25
CA VAL A 136 -3.10 -5.02 30.70
C VAL A 136 -4.04 -6.20 30.95
N LEU A 137 -3.60 -7.42 30.64
CA LEU A 137 -4.38 -8.65 30.81
C LEU A 137 -4.70 -8.92 32.28
N ARG A 138 -3.75 -8.70 33.21
CA ARG A 138 -4.02 -8.80 34.65
C ARG A 138 -5.08 -7.84 35.15
N ARG A 139 -5.20 -6.66 34.55
CA ARG A 139 -6.28 -5.72 34.87
C ARG A 139 -7.59 -6.14 34.21
N ALA A 140 -7.52 -6.81 33.06
CA ALA A 140 -8.66 -7.45 32.42
C ALA A 140 -9.11 -8.74 33.13
N CYS A 141 -8.28 -9.35 34.02
CA CYS A 141 -8.67 -10.53 34.82
C CYS A 141 -9.90 -10.30 35.72
N THR A 142 -10.26 -9.05 36.02
CA THR A 142 -11.51 -8.74 36.71
C THR A 142 -12.75 -9.03 35.85
N VAL A 143 -12.56 -9.23 34.54
CA VAL A 143 -13.58 -9.50 33.53
C VAL A 143 -13.62 -10.99 33.16
N SER A 144 -12.48 -11.68 33.08
CA SER A 144 -12.41 -13.15 32.92
C SER A 144 -11.23 -13.78 33.64
N GLN A 145 -11.43 -14.98 34.21
CA GLN A 145 -10.37 -15.79 34.82
C GLN A 145 -9.41 -16.39 33.78
N ASP A 146 -9.77 -16.37 32.49
CA ASP A 146 -8.99 -16.93 31.38
C ASP A 146 -7.57 -16.34 31.29
N PHE A 147 -7.41 -15.05 31.64
CA PHE A 147 -6.15 -14.31 31.60
C PHE A 147 -5.11 -14.71 32.67
N SER A 148 -5.34 -15.82 33.39
CA SER A 148 -4.39 -16.42 34.34
C SER A 148 -3.43 -17.44 33.70
N GLN A 149 -3.65 -17.80 32.43
CA GLN A 149 -2.83 -18.74 31.65
C GLN A 149 -1.79 -18.02 30.78
N GLU A 150 -0.92 -18.78 30.13
CA GLU A 150 -0.03 -18.27 29.09
C GLU A 150 -0.86 -17.81 27.89
N VAL A 151 -0.58 -16.60 27.40
CA VAL A 151 -1.35 -15.95 26.33
C VAL A 151 -0.44 -15.67 25.16
N GLU A 152 -0.82 -16.18 24.00
CA GLU A 152 -0.22 -15.81 22.73
C GLU A 152 -0.86 -14.53 22.22
N PHE A 153 -0.04 -13.52 21.90
CA PHE A 153 -0.53 -12.23 21.42
C PHE A 153 -0.10 -12.01 19.97
N SER A 154 -1.06 -11.71 19.10
CA SER A 154 -0.83 -11.36 17.70
C SER A 154 -1.29 -9.94 17.39
N LEU A 155 -0.50 -9.19 16.63
CA LEU A 155 -0.89 -7.86 16.15
C LEU A 155 -1.83 -7.99 14.94
N LEU A 156 -2.97 -7.27 14.95
CA LEU A 156 -3.96 -7.33 13.87
C LEU A 156 -4.04 -6.04 13.05
N ASN A 157 -4.01 -4.88 13.71
CA ASN A 157 -4.02 -3.58 13.04
C ASN A 157 -3.46 -2.46 13.93
N TYR A 158 -2.84 -1.46 13.31
CA TYR A 158 -2.53 -0.16 13.89
C TYR A 158 -3.12 0.94 13.02
N SER A 159 -3.81 1.90 13.63
CA SER A 159 -4.38 3.07 12.93
C SER A 159 -4.73 4.18 13.93
N HIS A 160 -4.39 5.43 13.61
CA HIS A 160 -4.69 6.64 14.39
C HIS A 160 -4.26 6.57 15.88
N GLY A 161 -3.11 5.95 16.17
CA GLY A 161 -2.62 5.79 17.54
C GLY A 161 -3.37 4.73 18.36
N ILE A 162 -4.09 3.83 17.70
CA ILE A 162 -4.81 2.72 18.31
C ILE A 162 -4.24 1.41 17.75
N VAL A 163 -4.05 0.41 18.61
CA VAL A 163 -3.64 -0.95 18.24
C VAL A 163 -4.77 -1.91 18.54
N ALA A 164 -5.07 -2.78 17.59
CA ALA A 164 -5.88 -3.96 17.78
C ALA A 164 -4.99 -5.22 17.72
N GLY A 165 -5.20 -6.14 18.66
CA GLY A 165 -4.49 -7.41 18.70
C GLY A 165 -5.38 -8.56 19.18
N LEU A 166 -4.97 -9.76 18.81
CA LEU A 166 -5.59 -11.02 19.20
C LEU A 166 -4.86 -11.60 20.40
N CYS A 167 -5.60 -12.10 21.38
CA CYS A 167 -5.09 -12.92 22.47
C CYS A 167 -5.67 -14.32 22.34
N GLU A 168 -4.80 -15.31 22.14
CA GLU A 168 -5.18 -16.73 22.09
C GLU A 168 -4.60 -17.47 23.29
N MET A 169 -5.35 -18.46 23.76
CA MET A 169 -5.03 -19.25 24.94
C MET A 169 -5.24 -20.71 24.56
N GLU A 170 -4.34 -21.61 24.93
CA GLU A 170 -4.32 -23.01 24.45
C GLU A 170 -5.64 -23.79 24.68
N ARG A 171 -6.50 -23.34 25.59
CA ARG A 171 -7.75 -24.04 25.97
C ARG A 171 -8.97 -23.13 26.13
N SER A 172 -8.87 -21.85 25.80
CA SER A 172 -9.95 -20.88 25.98
C SER A 172 -10.26 -20.16 24.66
N GLN A 173 -11.39 -19.45 24.64
CA GLN A 173 -11.77 -18.63 23.50
C GLN A 173 -10.77 -17.48 23.29
N ALA A 174 -10.59 -17.10 22.03
CA ALA A 174 -9.76 -15.96 21.67
C ALA A 174 -10.41 -14.63 22.07
N TRP A 175 -9.59 -13.62 22.33
CA TRP A 175 -10.04 -12.28 22.70
C TRP A 175 -9.45 -11.23 21.77
N LEU A 176 -10.29 -10.29 21.33
CA LEU A 176 -9.87 -9.08 20.65
C LEU A 176 -9.64 -7.97 21.68
N ILE A 177 -8.43 -7.40 21.67
CA ILE A 177 -8.03 -6.30 22.54
C ILE A 177 -7.71 -5.08 21.70
N VAL A 178 -8.25 -3.92 22.10
CA VAL A 178 -8.01 -2.65 21.41
C VAL A 178 -7.55 -1.58 22.40
N LEU A 179 -6.41 -0.97 22.10
CA LEU A 179 -5.68 -0.08 23.01
C LEU A 179 -5.36 1.26 22.35
N ASP A 180 -5.61 2.35 23.07
CA ASP A 180 -5.17 3.70 22.72
C ASP A 180 -3.75 3.96 23.24
N ILE A 181 -2.79 3.94 22.33
CA ILE A 181 -1.37 3.97 22.65
C ILE A 181 -0.74 5.36 22.43
N ARG A 182 -1.55 6.38 22.17
CA ARG A 182 -1.06 7.77 22.01
C ARG A 182 -0.37 8.24 23.28
N ALA A 183 0.73 9.00 23.18
CA ALA A 183 1.46 9.51 24.34
C ALA A 183 0.52 10.16 25.39
N LYS A 184 -0.38 11.03 24.92
CA LYS A 184 -1.47 11.61 25.73
C LYS A 184 -2.80 10.92 25.41
N CYS A 185 -3.38 10.26 26.42
CA CYS A 185 -4.74 9.75 26.31
C CYS A 185 -5.74 10.82 26.77
N THR A 186 -6.53 11.34 25.84
CA THR A 186 -7.60 12.31 26.11
C THR A 186 -8.95 11.66 26.40
N ARG A 187 -9.03 10.31 26.33
CA ARG A 187 -10.27 9.57 26.54
C ARG A 187 -10.57 9.42 28.02
N LYS A 188 -11.77 9.85 28.44
CA LYS A 188 -12.25 9.79 29.83
C LYS A 188 -12.18 8.38 30.45
N ASN A 189 -12.38 7.34 29.62
CA ASN A 189 -12.51 5.96 30.08
C ASN A 189 -11.20 5.16 30.02
N GLY A 190 -10.05 5.85 29.89
CA GLY A 190 -8.73 5.22 29.81
C GLY A 190 -8.39 4.65 28.42
N ARG A 191 -7.29 3.90 28.34
CA ARG A 191 -6.73 3.45 27.05
C ARG A 191 -7.26 2.11 26.54
N LEU A 192 -7.83 1.26 27.40
CA LEU A 192 -8.47 0.01 26.95
C LEU A 192 -9.82 0.36 26.31
N LEU A 193 -9.88 0.29 24.98
CA LEU A 193 -11.05 0.72 24.20
C LEU A 193 -12.06 -0.40 24.00
N LEU A 194 -11.57 -1.62 23.80
CA LEU A 194 -12.38 -2.83 23.60
C LEU A 194 -11.64 -4.02 24.19
N LEU A 195 -12.40 -4.90 24.82
CA LEU A 195 -12.02 -6.24 25.22
C LEU A 195 -13.21 -7.13 24.89
N GLN A 196 -13.13 -7.85 23.78
CA GLN A 196 -14.24 -8.63 23.23
C GLN A 196 -13.84 -10.09 23.11
N GLN A 197 -14.63 -10.97 23.71
CA GLN A 197 -14.49 -12.41 23.49
C GLN A 197 -14.98 -12.75 22.08
N LEU A 198 -14.22 -13.57 21.37
CA LEU A 198 -14.51 -13.96 20.00
C LEU A 198 -15.14 -15.36 19.97
N GLU A 199 -16.17 -15.52 19.15
CA GLU A 199 -16.76 -16.84 18.86
C GLU A 199 -15.81 -17.69 17.99
N SER A 200 -15.01 -17.04 17.15
CA SER A 200 -14.02 -17.65 16.25
C SER A 200 -12.87 -16.66 16.01
N SER A 201 -11.64 -17.15 15.85
CA SER A 201 -10.50 -16.36 15.34
C SER A 201 -10.14 -16.70 13.89
N ARG A 202 -10.93 -17.57 13.24
CA ARG A 202 -10.63 -18.07 11.90
C ARG A 202 -10.68 -16.95 10.87
N ARG A 203 -9.55 -16.74 10.17
CA ARG A 203 -9.38 -15.72 9.14
C ARG A 203 -9.75 -14.31 9.63
N ILE A 204 -9.49 -14.01 10.90
CA ILE A 204 -9.84 -12.71 11.48
C ILE A 204 -9.17 -11.56 10.72
N PHE A 205 -9.93 -10.49 10.48
CA PHE A 205 -9.39 -9.19 10.09
C PHE A 205 -9.87 -8.11 11.06
N VAL A 206 -9.11 -7.00 11.13
CA VAL A 206 -9.55 -5.79 11.82
C VAL A 206 -9.23 -4.58 10.95
N ARG A 207 -10.20 -3.69 10.78
CA ARG A 207 -10.05 -2.35 10.18
C ARG A 207 -10.63 -1.33 11.13
N HIS A 208 -9.91 -0.25 11.39
CA HIS A 208 -10.40 0.79 12.28
C HIS A 208 -9.78 2.16 11.96
N ASN A 209 -10.47 3.19 12.42
CA ASN A 209 -9.94 4.55 12.50
C ASN A 209 -10.00 5.01 13.97
N GLU A 210 -9.96 6.31 14.22
CA GLU A 210 -10.02 6.85 15.59
C GLU A 210 -11.40 6.65 16.27
N LYS A 211 -12.48 6.51 15.49
CA LYS A 211 -13.88 6.53 15.97
C LYS A 211 -14.53 5.15 15.98
N VAL A 212 -14.27 4.34 14.96
CA VAL A 212 -14.95 3.06 14.74
C VAL A 212 -13.96 1.95 14.41
N LEU A 213 -14.36 0.72 14.74
CA LEU A 213 -13.64 -0.50 14.44
C LEU A 213 -14.61 -1.51 13.85
N PHE A 214 -14.18 -2.18 12.78
CA PHE A 214 -14.81 -3.36 12.24
C PHE A 214 -13.83 -4.52 12.34
N TYR A 215 -14.30 -5.66 12.83
CA TYR A 215 -13.60 -6.92 12.72
C TYR A 215 -14.52 -7.94 12.07
N GLY A 216 -13.95 -8.91 11.37
CA GLY A 216 -14.74 -9.99 10.80
C GLY A 216 -13.99 -11.29 10.80
N THR A 217 -14.75 -12.38 10.81
CA THR A 217 -14.27 -13.76 10.92
C THR A 217 -15.10 -14.64 10.00
N HIS A 218 -14.57 -15.81 9.67
CA HIS A 218 -15.36 -16.84 9.01
C HIS A 218 -16.39 -17.44 9.98
N SER A 219 -17.63 -17.58 9.53
CA SER A 219 -18.69 -18.35 10.20
C SER A 219 -18.35 -19.85 10.25
N GLU A 220 -19.20 -20.63 10.91
CA GLU A 220 -19.32 -22.06 10.60
C GLU A 220 -19.79 -22.27 9.15
N PHE A 221 -19.88 -23.53 8.70
CA PHE A 221 -20.38 -23.81 7.35
C PHE A 221 -21.84 -23.36 7.23
N ALA A 222 -22.09 -22.47 6.26
CA ALA A 222 -23.45 -22.08 5.88
C ALA A 222 -24.16 -23.24 5.15
N GLY A 223 -25.45 -23.08 4.84
CA GLY A 223 -26.27 -24.12 4.19
C GLY A 223 -25.72 -24.59 2.83
N HIS A 224 -24.92 -23.77 2.15
CA HIS A 224 -24.24 -24.10 0.90
C HIS A 224 -22.86 -24.77 1.11
N GLY A 225 -22.46 -25.11 2.34
CA GLY A 225 -21.21 -25.83 2.62
C GLY A 225 -19.93 -25.00 2.54
N HIS A 226 -20.04 -23.66 2.49
CA HIS A 226 -18.89 -22.75 2.54
C HIS A 226 -18.99 -21.83 3.76
N HIS A 227 -17.85 -21.24 4.16
CA HIS A 227 -17.81 -20.23 5.20
C HIS A 227 -18.25 -18.87 4.64
N GLU A 228 -18.94 -18.10 5.46
CA GLU A 228 -19.33 -16.73 5.15
C GLU A 228 -18.60 -15.74 6.05
N TRP A 229 -18.48 -14.50 5.59
CA TRP A 229 -17.87 -13.43 6.38
C TRP A 229 -18.90 -12.83 7.34
N VAL A 230 -18.62 -12.91 8.64
CA VAL A 230 -19.42 -12.30 9.70
C VAL A 230 -18.68 -11.10 10.24
N ILE A 231 -19.26 -9.91 10.10
CA ILE A 231 -18.62 -8.62 10.37
C ILE A 231 -19.31 -7.93 11.55
N HIS A 232 -18.52 -7.61 12.57
CA HIS A 232 -18.95 -6.88 13.75
C HIS A 232 -18.42 -5.44 13.70
N GLY A 233 -19.28 -4.48 14.05
CA GLY A 233 -18.94 -3.07 14.14
C GLY A 233 -18.96 -2.56 15.57
N TRP A 234 -18.00 -1.72 15.94
CA TRP A 234 -17.88 -1.12 17.26
C TRP A 234 -17.60 0.38 17.21
N ASN A 235 -18.30 1.15 18.04
CA ASN A 235 -17.99 2.55 18.26
C ASN A 235 -16.93 2.66 19.38
N LEU A 236 -15.70 3.02 19.03
CA LEU A 236 -14.58 3.13 19.99
C LEU A 236 -14.73 4.31 20.95
N THR A 237 -15.54 5.31 20.59
CA THR A 237 -15.78 6.50 21.42
C THR A 237 -16.83 6.21 22.49
N GLN A 238 -17.95 5.61 22.08
CA GLN A 238 -19.08 5.27 22.95
C GLN A 238 -18.91 3.90 23.63
N ARG A 239 -17.95 3.08 23.17
CA ARG A 239 -17.67 1.71 23.63
C ARG A 239 -18.90 0.80 23.58
N LYS A 240 -19.60 0.84 22.46
CA LYS A 240 -20.78 0.02 22.23
C LYS A 240 -20.77 -0.58 20.82
N PRO A 241 -21.44 -1.72 20.60
CA PRO A 241 -21.69 -2.23 19.27
C PRO A 241 -22.38 -1.18 18.39
N LEU A 242 -22.02 -1.14 17.10
CA LEU A 242 -22.70 -0.30 16.11
C LEU A 242 -24.07 -0.88 15.73
N ALA A 243 -24.26 -2.19 15.88
CA ALA A 243 -25.53 -2.86 15.69
C ALA A 243 -25.66 -4.06 16.64
N GLU A 244 -26.88 -4.50 16.92
CA GLU A 244 -27.16 -5.62 17.83
C GLU A 244 -26.70 -6.97 17.25
N ARG A 245 -26.80 -7.13 15.94
CA ARG A 245 -26.37 -8.33 15.21
C ARG A 245 -25.20 -8.01 14.27
N PRO A 246 -24.30 -8.97 14.01
CA PRO A 246 -23.28 -8.80 13.01
C PRO A 246 -23.88 -8.78 11.59
N VAL A 247 -23.15 -8.17 10.67
CA VAL A 247 -23.45 -8.20 9.24
C VAL A 247 -22.85 -9.48 8.67
N GLN A 248 -23.70 -10.41 8.25
CA GLN A 248 -23.29 -11.63 7.57
C GLN A 248 -23.33 -11.39 6.05
N LEU A 249 -22.19 -11.58 5.39
CA LEU A 249 -22.06 -11.40 3.95
C LEU A 249 -22.37 -12.72 3.24
N GLU A 250 -23.65 -12.95 3.01
CA GLU A 250 -24.15 -14.15 2.33
C GLU A 250 -23.62 -14.20 0.89
N ASN A 251 -23.14 -15.38 0.48
CA ASN A 251 -22.54 -15.63 -0.83
C ASN A 251 -21.34 -14.74 -1.23
N PHE A 252 -20.68 -14.05 -0.29
CA PHE A 252 -19.48 -13.28 -0.62
C PHE A 252 -18.24 -14.18 -0.67
N VAL A 253 -17.80 -14.48 -1.90
CA VAL A 253 -16.73 -15.44 -2.18
C VAL A 253 -15.35 -14.81 -1.94
N GLY A 254 -14.38 -15.63 -1.54
CA GLY A 254 -12.99 -15.25 -1.27
C GLY A 254 -12.62 -15.42 0.19
N SER A 255 -11.46 -16.01 0.46
CA SER A 255 -11.00 -16.35 1.83
C SER A 255 -9.61 -15.84 2.18
N GLU A 256 -8.82 -15.42 1.19
CA GLU A 256 -7.43 -15.00 1.36
C GLU A 256 -7.31 -13.48 1.26
N ILE A 257 -7.25 -12.82 2.43
CA ILE A 257 -7.11 -11.37 2.52
C ILE A 257 -5.82 -10.93 1.83
N GLY A 258 -5.94 -9.97 0.90
CA GLY A 258 -4.85 -9.47 0.09
C GLY A 258 -4.58 -10.30 -1.18
N SER A 259 -5.25 -11.43 -1.38
CA SER A 259 -5.11 -12.27 -2.58
C SER A 259 -6.44 -12.36 -3.34
N SER A 260 -7.49 -12.83 -2.66
CA SER A 260 -8.84 -12.96 -3.22
C SER A 260 -9.79 -11.84 -2.77
N ILE A 261 -9.56 -11.27 -1.58
CA ILE A 261 -10.46 -10.33 -0.91
C ILE A 261 -9.72 -9.18 -0.24
N SER A 262 -10.33 -8.00 -0.16
CA SER A 262 -9.78 -6.85 0.56
C SER A 262 -10.87 -6.05 1.27
N PHE A 263 -10.58 -5.59 2.50
CA PHE A 263 -11.48 -4.80 3.34
C PHE A 263 -10.86 -3.45 3.68
N GLU A 264 -11.67 -2.39 3.65
CA GLU A 264 -11.22 -1.04 4.00
C GLU A 264 -12.34 -0.19 4.61
N ILE A 265 -11.98 0.79 5.46
CA ILE A 265 -12.89 1.83 5.93
C ILE A 265 -12.51 3.14 5.25
N HIS A 266 -13.46 3.72 4.52
CA HIS A 266 -13.23 4.95 3.79
C HIS A 266 -14.51 5.78 3.73
N ASP A 267 -14.40 7.11 3.84
CA ASP A 267 -15.52 8.05 3.73
C ASP A 267 -16.80 7.62 4.49
N ASN A 268 -16.65 7.27 5.78
CA ASN A 268 -17.73 6.81 6.66
C ASN A 268 -18.52 5.57 6.17
N HIS A 269 -17.91 4.77 5.30
CA HIS A 269 -18.40 3.48 4.83
C HIS A 269 -17.37 2.39 5.08
N PHE A 270 -17.86 1.17 5.25
CA PHE A 270 -17.06 -0.03 5.16
C PHE A 270 -17.16 -0.58 3.73
N TYR A 271 -16.04 -1.04 3.19
CA TYR A 271 -15.93 -1.63 1.86
C TYR A 271 -15.35 -3.03 1.95
N ALA A 272 -15.89 -3.94 1.13
CA ALA A 272 -15.23 -5.19 0.81
C ALA A 272 -15.25 -5.42 -0.70
N ILE A 273 -14.14 -5.95 -1.22
CA ILE A 273 -14.01 -6.33 -2.63
C ILE A 273 -13.51 -7.75 -2.73
N SER A 274 -14.03 -8.50 -3.68
CA SER A 274 -13.55 -9.83 -4.05
C SER A 274 -13.27 -9.89 -5.55
N ASN A 275 -12.26 -10.66 -5.94
CA ASN A 275 -11.95 -10.95 -7.35
C ASN A 275 -12.48 -12.32 -7.80
N GLU A 276 -13.19 -13.03 -6.92
CA GLU A 276 -13.88 -14.30 -7.17
C GLU A 276 -15.40 -14.05 -7.30
N THR A 277 -16.05 -14.75 -8.23
CA THR A 277 -17.47 -14.52 -8.57
C THR A 277 -18.42 -15.62 -8.11
N GLY A 278 -17.90 -16.81 -7.79
CA GLY A 278 -18.69 -17.98 -7.39
C GLY A 278 -17.83 -18.97 -6.60
N PHE A 279 -18.46 -19.80 -5.77
CA PHE A 279 -17.75 -20.85 -5.01
C PHE A 279 -17.39 -22.07 -5.84
N GLU A 280 -18.07 -22.25 -6.97
CA GLU A 280 -17.82 -23.30 -7.95
C GLU A 280 -17.21 -22.66 -9.20
N ASP A 281 -16.20 -23.31 -9.76
CA ASP A 281 -15.60 -22.89 -11.02
C ASP A 281 -16.57 -23.24 -12.16
N GLU A 282 -17.18 -22.22 -12.77
CA GLU A 282 -17.92 -22.39 -14.02
C GLU A 282 -16.90 -22.73 -15.13
N GLU A 283 -17.10 -23.88 -15.79
CA GLU A 283 -16.17 -24.38 -16.82
C GLU A 283 -16.05 -23.40 -18.00
N ILE A 284 -17.12 -22.62 -18.26
CA ILE A 284 -17.19 -21.65 -19.35
C ILE A 284 -17.66 -20.29 -18.83
N ASP A 285 -16.70 -19.48 -18.37
CA ASP A 285 -16.89 -18.09 -17.99
C ASP A 285 -16.06 -17.15 -18.87
N TRP A 286 -16.72 -16.31 -19.67
CA TRP A 286 -16.04 -15.38 -20.59
C TRP A 286 -15.57 -14.12 -19.87
N THR A 287 -16.29 -13.67 -18.85
CA THR A 287 -16.02 -12.40 -18.15
C THR A 287 -15.93 -12.62 -16.65
N SER A 288 -14.83 -12.19 -16.04
CA SER A 288 -14.71 -12.14 -14.58
C SER A 288 -15.03 -10.73 -14.08
N TYR A 289 -15.52 -10.66 -12.85
CA TYR A 289 -15.89 -9.41 -12.20
C TYR A 289 -15.24 -9.26 -10.84
N TYR A 290 -15.14 -8.01 -10.39
CA TYR A 290 -15.01 -7.72 -8.98
C TYR A 290 -16.40 -7.70 -8.36
N ILE A 291 -16.60 -8.45 -7.28
CA ILE A 291 -17.77 -8.31 -6.43
C ILE A 291 -17.44 -7.26 -5.38
N CYS A 292 -18.16 -6.16 -5.39
CA CYS A 292 -17.92 -5.02 -4.52
C CYS A 292 -19.13 -4.84 -3.61
N LEU A 293 -18.90 -4.65 -2.32
CA LEU A 293 -19.95 -4.26 -1.38
C LEU A 293 -19.50 -3.09 -0.53
N ARG A 294 -20.49 -2.30 -0.12
CA ARG A 294 -20.30 -1.30 0.92
C ARG A 294 -21.49 -1.22 1.84
N PHE A 295 -21.29 -0.71 3.04
CA PHE A 295 -22.38 -0.26 3.90
C PHE A 295 -21.96 0.96 4.73
N PRO A 296 -22.89 1.88 5.05
CA PRO A 296 -22.60 3.00 5.93
C PRO A 296 -22.25 2.53 7.34
N VAL A 297 -21.27 3.19 7.96
CA VAL A 297 -20.83 2.86 9.33
C VAL A 297 -21.97 2.99 10.36
N GLU A 298 -22.88 3.95 10.16
CA GLU A 298 -24.01 4.20 11.05
C GLU A 298 -25.14 3.18 10.91
N THR A 299 -25.27 2.56 9.73
CA THR A 299 -26.30 1.57 9.43
C THR A 299 -25.68 0.34 8.75
N PRO A 300 -24.91 -0.50 9.47
CA PRO A 300 -24.11 -1.56 8.86
C PRO A 300 -24.90 -2.62 8.08
N HIS A 301 -26.19 -2.78 8.37
CA HIS A 301 -27.06 -3.74 7.69
C HIS A 301 -27.57 -3.25 6.33
N ASN A 302 -27.38 -1.97 6.00
CA ASN A 302 -27.73 -1.42 4.68
C ASN A 302 -26.61 -1.72 3.69
N VAL A 303 -26.49 -3.00 3.32
CA VAL A 303 -25.45 -3.49 2.41
C VAL A 303 -25.85 -3.22 0.96
N GLU A 304 -25.01 -2.47 0.26
CA GLU A 304 -25.11 -2.22 -1.16
C GLU A 304 -24.15 -3.15 -1.90
N TRP A 305 -24.68 -3.94 -2.83
CA TRP A 305 -23.89 -4.81 -3.70
C TRP A 305 -23.67 -4.13 -5.04
N ARG A 306 -22.50 -4.32 -5.65
CA ARG A 306 -22.17 -3.89 -7.01
C ARG A 306 -21.24 -4.88 -7.66
N ARG A 307 -21.31 -4.95 -8.98
CA ARG A 307 -20.37 -5.69 -9.81
C ARG A 307 -19.59 -4.73 -10.67
N LEU A 308 -18.27 -4.93 -10.77
CA LEU A 308 -17.40 -4.16 -11.65
C LEU A 308 -16.68 -5.10 -12.60
N TRP A 309 -16.59 -4.72 -13.88
CA TRP A 309 -15.86 -5.51 -14.87
C TRP A 309 -14.40 -5.66 -14.46
N ARG A 310 -13.93 -6.91 -14.30
CA ARG A 310 -12.55 -7.20 -13.90
C ARG A 310 -11.70 -7.52 -15.11
N ARG A 311 -12.11 -8.48 -15.95
CA ARG A 311 -11.36 -8.94 -17.14
C ARG A 311 -12.19 -9.83 -18.07
N GLN A 312 -11.69 -9.98 -19.29
CA GLN A 312 -12.15 -10.99 -20.25
C GLN A 312 -11.18 -12.17 -20.35
N HIS A 313 -11.69 -13.39 -20.52
CA HIS A 313 -10.90 -14.60 -20.79
C HIS A 313 -9.95 -14.44 -22.00
N ARG A 314 -10.31 -13.62 -23.00
CA ARG A 314 -9.45 -13.29 -24.17
C ARG A 314 -8.11 -12.63 -23.79
N GLU A 315 -8.01 -12.06 -22.60
CA GLU A 315 -6.75 -11.51 -22.07
C GLU A 315 -5.72 -12.62 -21.74
N GLY A 316 -6.12 -13.90 -21.77
CA GLY A 316 -5.25 -15.06 -21.54
C GLY A 316 -5.39 -15.64 -20.13
N PRO A 317 -4.86 -16.83 -19.84
CA PRO A 317 -4.95 -17.41 -18.50
C PRO A 317 -4.12 -16.61 -17.48
N ILE A 318 -4.47 -16.76 -16.19
CA ILE A 318 -3.80 -16.12 -15.05
C ILE A 318 -3.17 -17.14 -14.13
N HIS A 319 -2.03 -16.81 -13.55
CA HIS A 319 -1.35 -17.62 -12.56
C HIS A 319 -1.71 -17.15 -11.14
N ASP A 320 -2.73 -17.76 -10.53
CA ASP A 320 -3.37 -17.21 -9.32
C ASP A 320 -2.45 -17.07 -8.09
N THR A 321 -1.40 -17.90 -7.96
CA THR A 321 -0.45 -17.76 -6.82
C THR A 321 0.29 -16.41 -6.77
N TRP A 322 0.27 -15.64 -7.88
CA TRP A 322 0.87 -14.32 -7.97
C TRP A 322 -0.14 -13.19 -7.80
N THR A 323 -1.43 -13.52 -7.72
CA THR A 323 -2.50 -12.55 -7.57
C THR A 323 -2.35 -11.82 -6.23
N ASN A 324 -2.61 -10.53 -6.25
CA ASN A 324 -2.67 -9.68 -5.07
C ASN A 324 -3.71 -8.61 -5.32
N ILE A 325 -4.55 -8.32 -4.34
CA ILE A 325 -5.59 -7.30 -4.44
C ILE A 325 -5.57 -6.42 -3.19
N SER A 326 -5.74 -5.11 -3.38
CA SER A 326 -5.84 -4.15 -2.28
C SER A 326 -6.73 -2.98 -2.66
N LEU A 327 -7.28 -2.31 -1.65
CA LEU A 327 -7.90 -1.00 -1.78
C LEU A 327 -6.87 0.07 -1.44
N ARG A 328 -6.75 1.09 -2.29
CA ARG A 328 -5.87 2.25 -2.11
C ARG A 328 -6.68 3.52 -2.32
N THR A 329 -6.22 4.63 -1.76
CA THR A 329 -6.83 5.94 -2.00
C THR A 329 -6.02 6.71 -3.02
N ASP A 330 -6.69 7.38 -3.94
CA ASP A 330 -6.07 8.32 -4.88
C ASP A 330 -5.69 9.63 -4.18
N ASP A 331 -4.45 10.07 -4.35
CA ASP A 331 -3.88 11.26 -3.69
C ASP A 331 -4.56 12.59 -4.08
N ALA A 332 -5.15 12.64 -5.28
CA ALA A 332 -5.73 13.84 -5.85
C ALA A 332 -7.23 13.96 -5.54
N THR A 333 -7.95 12.86 -5.70
CA THR A 333 -9.42 12.81 -5.62
C THR A 333 -9.95 12.25 -4.31
N ASN A 334 -9.09 11.60 -3.51
CA ASN A 334 -9.49 10.79 -2.36
C ASN A 334 -10.47 9.66 -2.70
N GLN A 335 -10.55 9.25 -3.97
CA GLN A 335 -11.37 8.11 -4.39
C GLN A 335 -10.67 6.79 -4.09
N LEU A 336 -11.44 5.75 -3.74
CA LEU A 336 -10.90 4.40 -3.64
C LEU A 336 -10.60 3.80 -5.02
N LEU A 337 -9.44 3.14 -5.11
CA LEU A 337 -8.93 2.41 -6.25
C LEU A 337 -8.75 0.94 -5.83
N ILE A 338 -9.25 0.01 -6.65
CA ILE A 338 -8.84 -1.39 -6.60
C ILE A 338 -7.49 -1.48 -7.29
N VAL A 339 -6.47 -2.00 -6.60
CA VAL A 339 -5.16 -2.29 -7.18
C VAL A 339 -4.95 -3.80 -7.16
N GLU A 340 -4.90 -4.41 -8.34
CA GLU A 340 -4.74 -5.85 -8.51
C GLU A 340 -3.49 -6.18 -9.33
N SER A 341 -2.61 -7.03 -8.79
CA SER A 341 -1.54 -7.68 -9.55
C SER A 341 -2.08 -8.97 -10.16
N ARG A 342 -1.82 -9.19 -11.44
CA ARG A 342 -2.07 -10.47 -12.12
C ARG A 342 -0.81 -10.91 -12.83
N ARG A 343 -0.55 -12.21 -12.89
CA ARG A 343 0.51 -12.77 -13.74
C ARG A 343 -0.13 -13.52 -14.89
N GLU A 344 0.06 -13.03 -16.11
CA GLU A 344 -0.73 -13.40 -17.28
C GLU A 344 0.15 -14.03 -18.36
N TRP A 345 -0.33 -15.10 -19.01
CA TRP A 345 0.33 -15.68 -20.19
C TRP A 345 -0.07 -14.90 -21.44
N ARG A 346 0.92 -14.30 -22.10
CA ARG A 346 0.66 -13.47 -23.27
C ARG A 346 0.32 -14.34 -24.48
N ARG A 347 -0.80 -14.05 -25.15
CA ARG A 347 -1.21 -14.68 -26.43
C ARG A 347 -1.21 -16.22 -26.40
N ALA A 348 -1.51 -16.82 -25.24
CA ALA A 348 -1.44 -18.27 -25.03
C ALA A 348 -0.04 -18.89 -25.31
N GLY A 349 1.03 -18.09 -25.21
CA GLY A 349 2.41 -18.57 -25.26
C GLY A 349 2.90 -19.07 -23.90
N SER A 350 4.18 -19.48 -23.84
CA SER A 350 4.83 -19.94 -22.60
C SER A 350 5.34 -18.80 -21.71
N GLU A 351 5.45 -17.58 -22.24
CA GLU A 351 5.92 -16.41 -21.51
C GLU A 351 4.80 -15.75 -20.70
N HIS A 352 5.10 -15.40 -19.44
CA HIS A 352 4.13 -14.80 -18.52
C HIS A 352 4.79 -13.81 -17.54
N TYR A 353 4.17 -12.64 -17.41
CA TYR A 353 4.69 -11.50 -16.63
C TYR A 353 3.58 -10.88 -15.79
N ARG A 354 3.95 -10.05 -14.83
CA ARG A 354 2.96 -9.35 -14.02
C ARG A 354 2.45 -8.10 -14.71
N THR A 355 1.19 -7.79 -14.46
CA THR A 355 0.57 -6.51 -14.76
C THR A 355 -0.19 -6.06 -13.53
N TYR A 356 0.03 -4.83 -13.08
CA TYR A 356 -0.87 -4.20 -12.11
C TYR A 356 -2.00 -3.50 -12.85
N TYR A 357 -3.22 -3.72 -12.39
CA TYR A 357 -4.44 -3.07 -12.85
C TYR A 357 -4.96 -2.17 -11.73
N MET A 358 -5.38 -0.97 -12.08
CA MET A 358 -5.94 0.02 -11.17
C MET A 358 -7.33 0.40 -11.64
N GLN A 359 -8.35 0.10 -10.85
CA GLN A 359 -9.74 0.36 -11.22
C GLN A 359 -10.38 1.28 -10.17
N PRO A 360 -10.78 2.51 -10.54
CA PRO A 360 -11.58 3.35 -9.65
C PRO A 360 -12.86 2.64 -9.23
N LEU A 361 -13.17 2.70 -7.93
CA LEU A 361 -14.36 2.11 -7.34
C LEU A 361 -15.59 3.03 -7.56
N SER A 362 -15.87 3.32 -8.83
CA SER A 362 -16.91 4.27 -9.24
C SER A 362 -18.33 3.69 -9.22
N CYS A 363 -18.51 2.37 -9.11
CA CYS A 363 -19.84 1.71 -9.09
C CYS A 363 -20.78 2.16 -7.95
N PHE A 364 -20.24 2.89 -6.97
CA PHE A 364 -20.94 3.40 -5.80
C PHE A 364 -21.17 4.92 -5.85
N ILE A 365 -20.61 5.60 -6.84
CA ILE A 365 -20.77 7.03 -7.06
C ILE A 365 -21.99 7.21 -7.95
N THR A 366 -23.07 7.76 -7.41
CA THR A 366 -24.23 8.17 -8.21
C THR A 366 -23.93 9.50 -8.88
N ASP A 367 -23.96 9.55 -10.20
CA ASP A 367 -23.85 10.81 -10.92
C ASP A 367 -25.06 11.71 -10.58
N PRO A 368 -24.86 13.01 -10.30
CA PRO A 368 -25.96 13.93 -9.96
C PRO A 368 -27.02 14.08 -11.06
N THR A 369 -26.71 13.64 -12.28
CA THR A 369 -27.59 13.75 -13.46
C THR A 369 -28.71 12.71 -13.49
N ASP A 370 -28.63 11.62 -12.71
CA ASP A 370 -29.67 10.56 -12.68
C ASP A 370 -30.92 10.92 -11.86
N LYS A 371 -31.07 12.18 -11.43
CA LYS A 371 -32.25 12.68 -10.67
C LYS A 371 -33.10 13.71 -11.41
N LYS A 372 -33.21 13.59 -12.73
CA LYS A 372 -34.27 14.19 -13.56
C LYS A 372 -34.70 13.07 -14.52
N ASP A 373 -35.88 12.47 -14.43
CA ASP A 373 -37.19 13.10 -14.53
C ASP A 373 -38.27 12.29 -13.80
N GLY A 374 -38.92 12.95 -12.85
CA GLY A 374 -40.19 12.52 -12.27
C GLY A 374 -41.31 13.47 -12.70
N VAL A 375 -41.73 13.41 -13.97
CA VAL A 375 -43.02 13.97 -14.41
C VAL A 375 -43.58 13.02 -15.47
N GLY A 376 -44.68 12.35 -15.15
CA GLY A 376 -45.29 11.35 -16.02
C GLY A 376 -46.09 11.94 -17.19
N GLN A 377 -46.18 11.15 -18.28
CA GLN A 377 -47.23 11.08 -19.31
C GLN A 377 -46.80 10.02 -20.38
N PRO A 378 -47.72 9.47 -21.19
CA PRO A 378 -48.02 8.03 -21.23
C PRO A 378 -47.31 7.21 -22.33
N LYS A 379 -47.39 5.89 -22.16
CA LYS A 379 -46.98 4.81 -23.07
C LYS A 379 -47.32 5.08 -24.54
N ASP A 380 -46.31 4.96 -25.40
CA ASP A 380 -46.45 4.39 -26.74
C ASP A 380 -45.22 3.54 -27.08
N TRP A 381 -45.47 2.33 -27.56
CA TRP A 381 -44.48 1.32 -27.90
C TRP A 381 -43.89 1.59 -29.29
N GLN A 382 -42.57 1.74 -29.42
CA GLN A 382 -41.84 1.37 -30.64
C GLN A 382 -40.32 1.29 -30.41
N THR A 383 -39.85 0.04 -30.33
CA THR A 383 -38.58 -0.52 -30.87
C THR A 383 -37.37 0.40 -31.06
N GLY A 384 -36.39 0.20 -30.17
CA GLY A 384 -34.99 0.63 -30.30
C GLY A 384 -34.26 0.28 -29.01
N SER A 385 -33.79 -0.95 -28.89
CA SER A 385 -33.13 -1.44 -27.66
C SER A 385 -31.74 -0.80 -27.53
N GLU A 386 -31.61 0.19 -26.64
CA GLU A 386 -30.34 0.63 -26.07
C GLU A 386 -29.78 -0.48 -25.16
N PRO A 387 -28.46 -0.73 -25.12
CA PRO A 387 -27.84 -1.51 -24.06
C PRO A 387 -27.72 -0.60 -22.83
N HIS A 388 -28.77 -0.53 -22.01
CA HIS A 388 -28.67 0.08 -20.70
C HIS A 388 -27.62 -0.67 -19.86
N SER A 389 -26.57 0.03 -19.45
CA SER A 389 -25.67 -0.42 -18.38
C SER A 389 -26.52 -0.56 -17.11
N SER A 390 -26.83 -1.79 -16.73
CA SER A 390 -27.65 -2.11 -15.56
C SER A 390 -26.92 -1.76 -14.27
N HIS A 391 -27.01 -0.50 -13.85
CA HIS A 391 -26.66 -0.03 -12.51
C HIS A 391 -27.79 -0.28 -11.49
N GLU A 392 -28.55 -1.36 -11.62
CA GLU A 392 -29.49 -1.77 -10.58
C GLU A 392 -28.71 -2.26 -9.35
N SER A 393 -29.09 -1.79 -8.16
CA SER A 393 -28.59 -2.32 -6.89
C SER A 393 -29.13 -3.75 -6.74
N PRO A 394 -28.28 -4.79 -6.71
CA PRO A 394 -28.72 -6.16 -6.46
C PRO A 394 -29.33 -6.28 -5.07
N SER A 395 -30.31 -7.16 -4.94
CA SER A 395 -30.93 -7.53 -3.66
C SER A 395 -29.89 -8.00 -2.62
N PRO A 396 -30.15 -7.86 -1.31
CA PRO A 396 -29.35 -8.51 -0.27
C PRO A 396 -29.19 -10.02 -0.57
N GLY A 397 -27.94 -10.52 -0.64
CA GLY A 397 -27.62 -11.93 -0.93
C GLY A 397 -27.06 -12.24 -2.34
N PHE A 398 -26.50 -11.27 -3.07
CA PHE A 398 -25.97 -11.50 -4.44
C PHE A 398 -24.53 -12.07 -4.43
N PRO A 399 -24.25 -13.21 -5.10
CA PRO A 399 -24.37 -13.37 -6.54
C PRO A 399 -25.28 -14.53 -6.92
N GLY A 400 -26.58 -14.21 -7.09
CA GLY A 400 -27.39 -14.99 -8.01
C GLY A 400 -26.80 -14.85 -9.42
N TYR A 401 -26.97 -15.86 -10.27
CA TYR A 401 -26.63 -15.72 -11.68
C TYR A 401 -27.42 -14.56 -12.30
N LEU A 402 -26.74 -13.58 -12.89
CA LEU A 402 -27.37 -12.60 -13.77
C LEU A 402 -27.45 -13.21 -15.16
N PRO A 403 -28.66 -13.48 -15.70
CA PRO A 403 -28.80 -14.04 -17.04
C PRO A 403 -28.09 -13.16 -18.06
N VAL A 404 -27.23 -13.78 -18.86
CA VAL A 404 -26.58 -13.10 -19.99
C VAL A 404 -27.63 -12.92 -21.10
N PRO A 405 -27.93 -11.67 -21.54
CA PRO A 405 -28.94 -11.43 -22.57
C PRO A 405 -28.53 -11.98 -23.94
N VAL A 406 -27.24 -11.93 -24.26
CA VAL A 406 -26.66 -12.38 -25.54
C VAL A 406 -25.31 -13.02 -25.28
N LEU A 407 -25.18 -14.31 -25.62
CA LEU A 407 -23.90 -15.02 -25.56
C LEU A 407 -22.99 -14.62 -26.73
N PRO A 408 -21.67 -14.72 -26.58
CA PRO A 408 -20.76 -14.47 -27.69
C PRO A 408 -20.96 -15.50 -28.80
N ASN A 409 -20.72 -15.08 -30.04
CA ASN A 409 -20.59 -16.01 -31.16
C ASN A 409 -19.25 -16.76 -31.07
N ASP A 410 -19.22 -17.76 -30.19
CA ASP A 410 -18.04 -18.54 -29.81
C ASP A 410 -18.42 -20.03 -29.76
N PRO A 411 -17.61 -20.96 -30.30
CA PRO A 411 -17.89 -22.40 -30.22
C PRO A 411 -18.12 -22.92 -28.79
N LEU A 412 -17.51 -22.30 -27.78
CA LEU A 412 -17.72 -22.66 -26.37
C LEU A 412 -19.18 -22.44 -25.93
N ALA A 413 -19.91 -21.52 -26.56
CA ALA A 413 -21.33 -21.32 -26.26
C ALA A 413 -22.19 -22.55 -26.58
N LEU A 414 -21.73 -23.43 -27.48
CA LEU A 414 -22.40 -24.69 -27.81
C LEU A 414 -22.25 -25.77 -26.74
N ALA A 415 -21.29 -25.62 -25.83
CA ALA A 415 -21.04 -26.56 -24.74
C ALA A 415 -21.82 -26.22 -23.46
N LEU A 416 -22.52 -25.08 -23.44
CA LEU A 416 -23.39 -24.69 -22.32
C LEU A 416 -24.64 -25.57 -22.27
N ASP A 417 -25.04 -25.93 -21.05
CA ASP A 417 -26.28 -26.64 -20.76
C ASP A 417 -27.20 -25.81 -19.85
N ASP A 418 -28.37 -26.38 -19.50
CA ASP A 418 -29.36 -25.71 -18.64
C ASP A 418 -28.86 -25.42 -17.21
N ARG A 419 -27.71 -25.96 -16.81
CA ARG A 419 -27.11 -25.77 -15.49
C ARG A 419 -26.00 -24.73 -15.50
N SER A 420 -25.44 -24.45 -16.66
CA SER A 420 -24.36 -23.50 -16.86
C SER A 420 -24.81 -22.08 -16.53
N LYS A 421 -23.99 -21.33 -15.78
CA LYS A 421 -24.30 -19.94 -15.40
C LYS A 421 -23.22 -18.98 -15.90
N PRO A 422 -23.01 -18.92 -17.22
CA PRO A 422 -21.85 -18.25 -17.77
C PRO A 422 -21.95 -16.73 -17.61
N ASN A 423 -20.84 -16.12 -17.27
CA ASN A 423 -20.68 -14.69 -17.28
C ASN A 423 -20.19 -14.19 -18.64
N TYR A 424 -20.91 -13.24 -19.24
CA TYR A 424 -20.44 -12.55 -20.45
C TYR A 424 -20.84 -11.08 -20.46
N GLU A 425 -19.84 -10.25 -20.75
CA GLU A 425 -19.94 -8.87 -21.19
C GLU A 425 -18.87 -8.65 -22.28
N PRO A 426 -19.11 -7.77 -23.27
CA PRO A 426 -18.11 -7.48 -24.30
C PRO A 426 -16.78 -7.00 -23.71
N PRO A 427 -15.64 -7.25 -24.39
CA PRO A 427 -14.34 -6.78 -23.92
C PRO A 427 -14.30 -5.25 -23.85
N LYS A 428 -13.94 -4.71 -22.68
CA LYS A 428 -13.80 -3.26 -22.49
C LYS A 428 -12.37 -2.79 -22.76
N LYS A 429 -12.24 -1.58 -23.31
CA LYS A 429 -10.95 -0.95 -23.50
C LYS A 429 -10.44 -0.39 -22.17
N ARG A 430 -9.20 -0.73 -21.79
CA ARG A 430 -8.55 -0.17 -20.60
C ARG A 430 -7.67 1.02 -20.98
N VAL A 431 -7.87 2.14 -20.30
CA VAL A 431 -7.00 3.31 -20.42
C VAL A 431 -5.62 2.99 -19.87
N ARG A 432 -4.54 3.44 -20.55
CA ARG A 432 -3.15 3.13 -20.21
C ARG A 432 -2.73 3.57 -18.81
N ARG A 433 -3.33 4.64 -18.29
CA ARG A 433 -3.13 5.10 -16.91
C ARG A 433 -3.50 4.02 -15.88
N TYR A 434 -4.46 3.14 -16.20
CA TYR A 434 -5.05 2.16 -15.29
C TYR A 434 -4.44 0.75 -15.38
N TYR A 435 -3.36 0.55 -16.12
CA TYR A 435 -2.59 -0.69 -16.04
C TYR A 435 -1.11 -0.45 -16.26
N HIS A 436 -0.24 -1.22 -15.61
CA HIS A 436 1.21 -1.13 -15.75
C HIS A 436 1.79 -2.55 -15.90
N PRO A 437 2.26 -2.94 -17.09
CA PRO A 437 2.95 -4.21 -17.29
C PRO A 437 4.36 -4.16 -16.68
N GLU A 438 4.85 -5.29 -16.19
CA GLU A 438 6.18 -5.41 -15.56
C GLU A 438 7.34 -5.14 -16.51
N TYR A 439 7.13 -5.43 -17.80
CA TYR A 439 8.10 -5.24 -18.87
C TYR A 439 7.41 -4.64 -20.10
N ASP A 440 8.12 -3.79 -20.83
CA ASP A 440 7.74 -3.42 -22.19
C ASP A 440 8.23 -4.47 -23.23
N ASP A 441 7.83 -4.30 -24.50
CA ASP A 441 8.16 -5.24 -25.58
C ASP A 441 9.70 -5.33 -25.84
N HIS A 442 10.46 -4.27 -25.56
CA HIS A 442 11.91 -4.26 -25.70
C HIS A 442 12.59 -4.97 -24.53
N GLU A 443 12.12 -4.75 -23.30
CA GLU A 443 12.62 -5.39 -22.09
C GLU A 443 12.31 -6.89 -22.07
N ILE A 444 11.16 -7.30 -22.61
CA ILE A 444 10.81 -8.71 -22.77
C ILE A 444 11.87 -9.45 -23.58
N SER A 445 12.35 -8.85 -24.66
CA SER A 445 13.36 -9.46 -25.55
C SER A 445 14.81 -9.20 -25.11
N SER A 446 15.01 -8.43 -24.04
CA SER A 446 16.34 -8.07 -23.54
C SER A 446 17.02 -9.24 -22.82
N SER A 447 18.29 -9.47 -23.14
CA SER A 447 19.14 -10.42 -22.41
C SER A 447 19.45 -9.98 -20.97
N ASN A 448 19.24 -8.70 -20.65
CA ASN A 448 19.45 -8.14 -19.31
C ASN A 448 18.22 -8.29 -18.40
N ARG A 449 17.12 -8.87 -18.91
CA ARG A 449 15.88 -9.11 -18.15
C ARG A 449 16.16 -9.96 -16.91
N ARG A 450 15.67 -9.51 -15.75
CA ARG A 450 15.90 -10.15 -14.45
C ARG A 450 14.59 -10.58 -13.81
N ASP A 451 14.25 -11.85 -14.04
CA ASP A 451 13.07 -12.50 -13.47
C ASP A 451 13.38 -13.15 -12.12
N PHE A 452 12.44 -13.02 -11.18
CA PHE A 452 12.49 -13.70 -9.89
C PHE A 452 11.26 -14.60 -9.74
N ILE A 453 11.50 -15.86 -9.37
CA ILE A 453 10.43 -16.80 -9.02
C ILE A 453 9.79 -16.40 -7.68
N LEU A 454 8.58 -16.90 -7.43
CA LEU A 454 7.78 -16.53 -6.26
C LEU A 454 8.54 -16.77 -4.95
N ALA A 455 9.24 -17.91 -4.85
CA ALA A 455 10.03 -18.26 -3.67
C ALA A 455 11.19 -17.29 -3.37
N LYS A 456 11.68 -16.56 -4.38
CA LYS A 456 12.71 -15.52 -4.25
C LYS A 456 12.13 -14.12 -4.04
N THR A 457 10.86 -13.90 -4.38
CA THR A 457 10.15 -12.63 -4.18
C THR A 457 9.47 -12.62 -2.81
N LYS A 458 10.14 -12.01 -1.83
CA LYS A 458 9.76 -11.99 -0.42
C LYS A 458 8.64 -10.99 -0.09
N TYR A 459 8.58 -9.91 -0.84
CA TYR A 459 7.52 -8.91 -0.77
C TYR A 459 7.24 -8.39 -2.17
N ARG A 460 5.99 -8.02 -2.44
CA ARG A 460 5.57 -7.40 -3.69
C ARG A 460 4.43 -6.43 -3.43
N THR A 461 4.52 -5.25 -4.03
CA THR A 461 3.42 -4.29 -4.02
C THR A 461 3.54 -3.34 -5.21
N TYR A 462 2.56 -2.44 -5.34
CA TYR A 462 2.59 -1.34 -6.29
C TYR A 462 2.52 -0.01 -5.56
N ASN A 463 3.51 0.84 -5.77
CA ASN A 463 3.47 2.22 -5.33
C ASN A 463 2.78 3.05 -6.42
N TYR A 464 1.49 3.34 -6.19
CA TYR A 464 0.65 4.06 -7.14
C TYR A 464 1.19 5.47 -7.42
N CYS A 465 1.56 6.20 -6.37
CA CYS A 465 2.05 7.58 -6.44
C CYS A 465 3.33 7.71 -7.27
N ALA A 466 4.21 6.70 -7.21
CA ALA A 466 5.46 6.65 -7.97
C ALA A 466 5.36 5.85 -9.28
N SER A 467 4.17 5.32 -9.62
CA SER A 467 3.95 4.43 -10.77
C SER A 467 4.97 3.30 -10.86
N ALA A 468 5.19 2.58 -9.75
CA ALA A 468 6.31 1.67 -9.60
C ALA A 468 5.92 0.32 -8.95
N PHE A 469 6.38 -0.78 -9.56
CA PHE A 469 6.50 -2.08 -8.91
C PHE A 469 7.54 -1.99 -7.81
N ILE A 470 7.27 -2.56 -6.64
CA ILE A 470 8.27 -2.72 -5.58
C ILE A 470 8.28 -4.17 -5.15
N ASP A 471 9.40 -4.84 -5.40
CA ASP A 471 9.64 -6.18 -4.89
C ASP A 471 10.85 -6.21 -3.94
N LEU A 472 10.73 -6.92 -2.83
CA LEU A 472 11.89 -7.35 -2.04
C LEU A 472 12.28 -8.74 -2.52
N VAL A 473 13.44 -8.87 -3.16
CA VAL A 473 13.88 -10.12 -3.79
C VAL A 473 15.17 -10.64 -3.16
N ASN A 474 15.32 -11.95 -3.17
CA ASN A 474 16.57 -12.62 -2.80
C ASN A 474 17.42 -12.91 -4.05
N ASP A 475 18.43 -12.08 -4.30
CA ASP A 475 19.29 -12.10 -5.49
C ASP A 475 20.63 -12.81 -5.25
N ASN A 476 20.60 -14.14 -5.37
CA ASN A 476 21.78 -14.99 -5.23
C ASN A 476 22.54 -15.19 -6.55
N SER A 477 22.25 -14.39 -7.59
CA SER A 477 22.78 -14.62 -8.95
C SER A 477 24.30 -14.44 -9.09
N GLN A 478 24.93 -13.68 -8.19
CA GLN A 478 26.36 -13.32 -8.29
C GLN A 478 27.25 -13.98 -7.22
N SER A 479 26.69 -14.79 -6.32
CA SER A 479 27.46 -15.37 -5.22
C SER A 479 27.69 -16.87 -5.41
N ASN A 480 28.95 -17.28 -5.60
CA ASN A 480 29.42 -18.67 -5.38
C ASN A 480 29.31 -19.12 -3.91
N ARG A 481 28.67 -18.32 -3.05
CA ARG A 481 28.48 -18.56 -1.62
C ARG A 481 26.98 -18.72 -1.34
N PRO A 482 26.56 -19.60 -0.42
CA PRO A 482 25.17 -19.84 -0.06
C PRO A 482 24.64 -18.75 0.89
N ARG A 483 24.80 -17.48 0.52
CA ARG A 483 24.31 -16.33 1.30
C ARG A 483 23.14 -15.70 0.58
N ASP A 484 22.12 -15.35 1.33
CA ASP A 484 21.01 -14.58 0.80
C ASP A 484 21.39 -13.11 0.66
N ASN A 485 20.85 -12.48 -0.37
CA ASN A 485 21.14 -11.11 -0.73
C ASN A 485 19.84 -10.39 -1.05
N LEU A 486 19.25 -9.79 -0.02
CA LEU A 486 18.00 -9.06 -0.15
C LEU A 486 18.24 -7.72 -0.87
N ARG A 487 17.49 -7.50 -1.95
CA ARG A 487 17.51 -6.30 -2.77
C ARG A 487 16.08 -5.85 -3.07
N LEU A 488 15.87 -4.55 -3.16
CA LEU A 488 14.71 -3.99 -3.82
C LEU A 488 14.88 -4.10 -5.33
N ARG A 489 13.84 -4.61 -6.00
CA ARG A 489 13.67 -4.57 -7.46
C ARG A 489 12.51 -3.64 -7.74
N ILE A 490 12.78 -2.55 -8.45
CA ILE A 490 11.78 -1.54 -8.79
C ILE A 490 11.72 -1.38 -10.30
N GLY A 491 10.57 -1.68 -10.88
CA GLY A 491 10.24 -1.34 -12.27
C GLY A 491 9.24 -0.20 -12.25
N SER A 492 9.59 0.94 -12.84
CA SER A 492 8.72 2.12 -12.85
C SER A 492 8.47 2.60 -14.27
N ARG A 493 7.40 3.37 -14.43
CA ARG A 493 7.09 4.08 -15.68
C ARG A 493 6.90 5.55 -15.42
N LYS A 494 6.98 6.34 -16.47
CA LYS A 494 6.62 7.76 -16.47
C LYS A 494 5.73 8.09 -17.66
N ARG A 495 5.02 9.22 -17.58
CA ARG A 495 4.28 9.75 -18.72
C ARG A 495 5.28 10.10 -19.85
N LYS A 496 4.97 9.65 -21.06
CA LYS A 496 5.72 9.95 -22.28
C LYS A 496 5.29 11.32 -22.80
N CYS A 497 6.15 11.95 -23.60
CA CYS A 497 5.79 13.15 -24.35
C CYS A 497 4.43 12.96 -25.05
N PRO A 498 3.48 13.90 -24.94
CA PRO A 498 2.17 13.78 -25.58
C PRO A 498 2.22 13.94 -27.11
N ILE A 499 3.38 14.39 -27.64
CA ILE A 499 3.63 14.55 -29.08
C ILE A 499 4.28 13.26 -29.60
N GLY A 500 3.65 12.66 -30.61
CA GLY A 500 4.13 11.49 -31.32
C GLY A 500 5.32 11.77 -32.25
N GLU A 501 5.87 10.70 -32.83
CA GLU A 501 6.98 10.77 -33.79
C GLU A 501 6.60 11.50 -35.09
N ASP A 502 5.30 11.57 -35.38
CA ASP A 502 4.69 12.34 -36.46
C ASP A 502 4.57 13.84 -36.15
N GLY A 503 4.93 14.28 -34.95
CA GLY A 503 4.81 15.66 -34.50
C GLY A 503 3.39 16.06 -34.09
N LEU A 504 2.45 15.12 -34.00
CA LEU A 504 1.06 15.36 -33.62
C LEU A 504 0.78 14.90 -32.19
N LEU A 505 -0.27 15.46 -31.57
CA LEU A 505 -0.75 14.96 -30.28
C LEU A 505 -1.34 13.57 -30.45
N TYR A 506 -1.11 12.70 -29.47
CA TYR A 506 -1.79 11.41 -29.44
C TYR A 506 -3.31 11.61 -29.37
N PRO A 507 -4.08 10.94 -30.24
CA PRO A 507 -5.53 11.06 -30.19
C PRO A 507 -6.07 10.37 -28.94
N SER A 508 -7.10 10.96 -28.35
CA SER A 508 -7.93 10.31 -27.34
C SER A 508 -8.57 9.07 -27.96
N GLU A 509 -8.64 8.02 -27.16
CA GLU A 509 -9.39 6.82 -27.50
C GLU A 509 -10.89 7.10 -27.39
N LEU A 510 -11.67 6.47 -28.27
CA LEU A 510 -13.12 6.59 -28.24
C LEU A 510 -13.74 5.39 -27.52
N ASP A 511 -14.85 5.63 -26.82
CA ASP A 511 -15.71 4.59 -26.25
C ASP A 511 -16.62 3.96 -27.33
N GLU A 512 -17.53 3.08 -26.89
CA GLU A 512 -18.48 2.40 -27.78
C GLU A 512 -19.47 3.37 -28.45
N ASP A 513 -19.72 4.54 -27.85
CA ASP A 513 -20.57 5.62 -28.36
C ASP A 513 -19.80 6.61 -29.28
N ASN A 514 -18.53 6.32 -29.59
CA ASN A 514 -17.61 7.23 -30.27
C ASN A 514 -17.31 8.55 -29.52
N LYS A 515 -17.46 8.58 -28.19
CA LYS A 515 -17.09 9.74 -27.37
C LYS A 515 -15.64 9.61 -26.88
N PRO A 516 -14.87 10.70 -26.80
CA PRO A 516 -13.51 10.66 -26.24
C PRO A 516 -13.51 10.21 -24.79
N ILE A 517 -12.71 9.18 -24.49
CA ILE A 517 -12.46 8.72 -23.13
C ILE A 517 -11.45 9.69 -22.47
N PRO A 518 -11.76 10.27 -21.30
CA PRO A 518 -10.83 11.16 -20.59
C PRO A 518 -9.48 10.49 -20.31
N ASP A 519 -8.38 11.26 -20.42
CA ASP A 519 -6.99 10.84 -20.16
C ASP A 519 -6.48 9.65 -21.01
N SER A 520 -7.21 9.27 -22.05
CA SER A 520 -6.86 8.12 -22.89
C SER A 520 -5.80 8.41 -23.95
N ASP A 521 -5.52 9.69 -24.19
CA ASP A 521 -4.41 10.21 -24.98
C ASP A 521 -3.06 10.01 -24.28
N GLU A 522 -3.03 9.80 -22.96
CA GLU A 522 -1.80 9.56 -22.22
C GLU A 522 -1.02 8.34 -22.73
N ARG A 523 0.30 8.50 -22.79
CA ARG A 523 1.24 7.44 -23.10
C ARG A 523 2.24 7.32 -21.96
N PHE A 524 2.78 6.12 -21.80
CA PHE A 524 3.76 5.83 -20.76
C PHE A 524 4.96 5.12 -21.37
N GLU A 525 6.13 5.33 -20.79
CA GLU A 525 7.36 4.63 -21.14
C GLU A 525 8.00 4.04 -19.88
N SER A 526 8.63 2.87 -20.04
CA SER A 526 9.39 2.23 -18.96
C SER A 526 10.59 3.08 -18.58
N ARG A 527 10.93 3.09 -17.29
CA ARG A 527 12.19 3.65 -16.76
C ARG A 527 13.22 2.56 -16.45
N GLY A 528 12.99 1.34 -16.94
CA GLY A 528 13.80 0.18 -16.64
C GLY A 528 13.54 -0.40 -15.26
N ILE A 529 14.02 -1.63 -15.06
CA ILE A 529 14.08 -2.26 -13.74
C ILE A 529 15.40 -1.95 -13.07
N LYS A 530 15.32 -1.37 -11.88
CA LYS A 530 16.47 -1.01 -11.05
C LYS A 530 16.54 -1.91 -9.83
N LEU A 531 17.74 -2.38 -9.53
CA LEU A 531 18.02 -3.22 -8.36
C LEU A 531 18.87 -2.45 -7.35
N TRP A 532 18.36 -2.30 -6.13
CA TRP A 532 19.04 -1.63 -5.03
C TRP A 532 19.15 -2.53 -3.79
N PRO A 533 20.28 -2.55 -3.07
CA PRO A 533 21.50 -1.82 -3.36
C PRO A 533 22.26 -2.46 -4.53
N PRO A 534 23.20 -1.76 -5.19
CA PRO A 534 24.15 -2.35 -6.13
C PRO A 534 24.94 -3.51 -5.51
N VAL A 535 25.41 -4.46 -6.32
CA VAL A 535 26.09 -5.67 -5.80
C VAL A 535 27.46 -5.36 -5.16
N ASP A 536 28.12 -4.29 -5.60
CA ASP A 536 29.39 -3.80 -5.06
C ASP A 536 29.20 -2.77 -3.92
N SER A 537 28.01 -2.72 -3.33
CA SER A 537 27.72 -1.80 -2.22
C SER A 537 28.55 -2.06 -0.97
N HIS A 538 28.64 -1.04 -0.12
CA HIS A 538 29.42 -1.09 1.11
C HIS A 538 29.04 -2.31 1.97
N PRO A 539 30.00 -3.11 2.48
CA PRO A 539 29.70 -4.34 3.23
C PRO A 539 28.79 -4.11 4.45
N GLU A 540 28.89 -2.94 5.09
CA GLU A 540 28.02 -2.59 6.21
C GLU A 540 26.55 -2.45 5.80
N LEU A 541 26.27 -1.90 4.61
CA LEU A 541 24.91 -1.81 4.07
C LEU A 541 24.39 -3.20 3.70
N LEU A 542 25.19 -4.02 3.02
CA LEU A 542 24.79 -5.40 2.68
C LEU A 542 24.48 -6.22 3.95
N SER A 543 25.30 -6.05 5.00
CA SER A 543 25.08 -6.69 6.30
C SER A 543 23.91 -6.11 7.10
N LEU A 544 23.42 -4.92 6.75
CA LEU A 544 22.22 -4.34 7.33
C LEU A 544 20.98 -4.92 6.68
N LEU A 545 20.99 -5.09 5.36
CA LEU A 545 19.80 -5.46 4.60
C LEU A 545 19.47 -6.95 4.66
N CYS A 546 20.45 -7.83 4.85
CA CYS A 546 20.23 -9.22 5.25
C CYS A 546 21.14 -9.52 6.45
N PRO A 547 20.74 -9.10 7.67
CA PRO A 547 21.50 -9.35 8.90
C PRO A 547 21.80 -10.84 9.15
N PRO A 548 20.81 -11.75 9.03
CA PRO A 548 21.13 -13.16 9.01
C PRO A 548 21.75 -13.51 7.65
N ARG A 549 22.90 -14.17 7.63
CA ARG A 549 23.57 -14.57 6.37
C ARG A 549 22.72 -15.49 5.48
N ARG A 550 21.68 -16.11 6.05
CA ARG A 550 20.62 -16.84 5.34
C ARG A 550 19.28 -16.33 5.87
N CYS A 551 18.55 -15.65 5.01
CA CYS A 551 17.29 -15.02 5.29
C CYS A 551 16.17 -16.07 5.10
N GLY A 552 15.49 -16.45 6.19
CA GLY A 552 14.39 -17.42 6.22
C GLY A 552 13.08 -16.83 5.70
N SER A 553 12.02 -16.88 6.51
CA SER A 553 10.82 -16.09 6.23
C SER A 553 11.14 -14.60 6.33
N VAL A 554 10.46 -13.81 5.50
CA VAL A 554 10.56 -12.36 5.50
C VAL A 554 9.16 -11.81 5.56
N GLU A 555 8.90 -11.00 6.58
CA GLU A 555 7.67 -10.23 6.73
C GLU A 555 7.96 -8.80 6.31
N ALA A 556 7.08 -8.18 5.52
CA ALA A 556 7.32 -6.86 4.97
C ALA A 556 6.02 -6.08 4.79
N ALA A 557 6.14 -4.76 4.92
CA ALA A 557 5.07 -3.80 4.68
C ALA A 557 5.68 -2.53 4.07
N SER A 558 4.87 -1.75 3.37
CA SER A 558 5.30 -0.48 2.80
C SER A 558 4.15 0.50 2.68
N ASP A 559 4.51 1.76 2.57
CA ASP A 559 3.62 2.85 2.20
C ASP A 559 4.18 3.59 0.97
N GLU A 560 3.79 4.85 0.77
CA GLU A 560 4.21 5.65 -0.38
C GLU A 560 5.70 6.02 -0.37
N ARG A 561 6.39 5.92 0.77
CA ARG A 561 7.75 6.46 0.96
C ARG A 561 8.72 5.55 1.72
N SER A 562 8.23 4.46 2.30
CA SER A 562 9.03 3.57 3.15
C SER A 562 8.73 2.10 2.86
N VAL A 563 9.76 1.26 2.93
CA VAL A 563 9.63 -0.20 2.99
C VAL A 563 10.21 -0.66 4.32
N ILE A 564 9.44 -1.39 5.10
CA ILE A 564 9.88 -2.02 6.35
C ILE A 564 9.78 -3.53 6.21
N TYR A 565 10.81 -4.24 6.65
CA TYR A 565 10.78 -5.69 6.67
C TYR A 565 11.57 -6.28 7.83
N SER A 566 11.24 -7.52 8.17
CA SER A 566 11.89 -8.32 9.20
C SER A 566 12.39 -9.63 8.61
N THR A 567 13.56 -10.10 9.05
CA THR A 567 14.23 -11.28 8.47
C THR A 567 14.51 -12.36 9.50
N ASP A 568 14.26 -13.63 9.15
CA ASP A 568 14.69 -14.80 9.91
C ASP A 568 16.13 -15.26 9.59
N PRO A 569 16.84 -15.99 10.49
CA PRO A 569 16.40 -16.41 11.82
C PRO A 569 16.42 -15.30 12.85
N SER A 570 15.55 -15.49 13.84
CA SER A 570 15.58 -14.73 15.09
C SER A 570 16.93 -14.85 15.81
N THR A 571 17.23 -13.81 16.57
CA THR A 571 18.22 -13.84 17.66
C THR A 571 17.89 -14.99 18.64
N PRO A 572 18.86 -15.50 19.43
CA PRO A 572 18.61 -16.62 20.35
C PRO A 572 17.42 -16.43 21.30
N ASP A 573 17.02 -15.18 21.54
CA ASP A 573 15.87 -14.75 22.33
C ASP A 573 14.59 -14.53 21.51
N GLY A 574 14.49 -15.08 20.29
CA GLY A 574 13.26 -15.11 19.49
C GLY A 574 12.98 -13.85 18.68
N ARG A 575 13.75 -12.77 18.87
CA ARG A 575 13.51 -11.48 18.21
C ARG A 575 14.17 -11.38 16.85
N ARG A 576 13.50 -10.77 15.89
CA ARG A 576 13.96 -10.58 14.51
C ARG A 576 14.33 -9.11 14.28
N PRO A 577 15.41 -8.81 13.52
CA PRO A 577 15.75 -7.44 13.18
C PRO A 577 14.67 -6.83 12.27
N ILE A 578 14.25 -5.59 12.54
CA ILE A 578 13.29 -4.83 11.75
C ILE A 578 14.05 -3.71 11.01
N ILE A 579 14.09 -3.80 9.68
CA ILE A 579 14.83 -2.92 8.80
C ILE A 579 13.86 -1.95 8.12
N LEU A 580 14.19 -0.66 8.15
CA LEU A 580 13.54 0.41 7.42
C LEU A 580 14.41 0.83 6.24
N ILE A 581 13.82 0.93 5.06
CA ILE A 581 14.37 1.63 3.89
C ILE A 581 13.45 2.81 3.61
N SER A 582 14.00 4.03 3.60
CA SER A 582 13.22 5.25 3.38
C SER A 582 13.63 5.95 2.09
N PHE A 583 12.64 6.36 1.32
CA PHE A 583 12.73 7.18 0.11
C PHE A 583 12.40 8.65 0.37
N ASP A 584 12.22 9.04 1.64
CA ASP A 584 11.91 10.41 2.03
C ASP A 584 13.15 11.11 2.63
N PRO A 585 13.63 12.21 2.03
CA PRO A 585 14.79 12.94 2.54
C PRO A 585 14.53 13.67 3.88
N THR A 586 13.27 13.80 4.28
CA THR A 586 12.86 14.44 5.53
C THR A 586 12.84 13.47 6.71
N ILE A 587 12.83 12.16 6.47
CA ILE A 587 12.92 11.14 7.53
C ILE A 587 14.38 10.97 7.94
N ARG A 588 14.75 11.65 9.03
CA ARG A 588 16.11 11.66 9.58
C ARG A 588 16.12 11.14 11.00
N LEU A 589 16.24 9.82 11.15
CA LEU A 589 16.51 9.22 12.45
C LEU A 589 17.88 9.69 12.96
N ASP A 590 17.99 9.87 14.27
CA ASP A 590 19.26 10.27 14.88
C ASP A 590 20.35 9.20 14.72
N ASN A 591 21.60 9.62 14.87
CA ASN A 591 22.80 8.78 14.77
C ASN A 591 23.00 8.11 13.39
N MET A 592 22.34 8.59 12.34
CA MET A 592 22.61 8.15 10.96
C MET A 592 24.05 8.46 10.54
N ARG A 593 24.77 7.44 10.06
CA ARG A 593 26.12 7.58 9.52
C ARG A 593 26.06 7.68 8.00
N ARG A 594 26.86 8.58 7.42
CA ARG A 594 26.92 8.68 5.96
C ARG A 594 27.64 7.46 5.38
N LEU A 595 26.98 6.74 4.47
CA LEU A 595 27.60 5.72 3.62
C LEU A 595 27.48 6.16 2.17
N SER A 596 28.61 6.29 1.48
CA SER A 596 28.58 6.53 0.03
C SER A 596 28.15 5.24 -0.67
N VAL A 597 26.95 5.22 -1.24
CA VAL A 597 26.54 4.19 -2.19
C VAL A 597 26.96 4.66 -3.58
N LYS A 598 27.71 3.86 -4.33
CA LYS A 598 27.95 4.13 -5.74
C LYS A 598 26.62 3.95 -6.46
N LEU A 599 25.99 5.04 -6.89
CA LEU A 599 24.86 4.96 -7.80
C LEU A 599 25.42 4.61 -9.17
N THR A 600 25.22 3.38 -9.64
CA THR A 600 25.40 3.06 -11.05
C THR A 600 24.33 3.82 -11.83
N VAL A 601 24.73 4.92 -12.45
CA VAL A 601 23.99 5.52 -13.55
C VAL A 601 24.19 4.56 -14.72
N GLU A 602 23.21 3.70 -14.99
CA GLU A 602 23.15 3.09 -16.32
C GLU A 602 22.92 4.23 -17.31
N GLU A 603 23.85 4.40 -18.26
CA GLU A 603 23.83 5.48 -19.24
C GLU A 603 22.54 5.41 -20.08
N SER A 604 21.52 6.15 -19.68
CA SER A 604 20.50 6.62 -20.63
C SER A 604 21.20 7.66 -21.51
N SER A 605 21.38 7.33 -22.78
CA SER A 605 22.07 8.14 -23.76
C SER A 605 21.36 9.47 -24.01
N PHE A 606 21.61 10.51 -23.21
CA PHE A 606 21.61 11.94 -23.59
C PHE A 606 22.40 12.74 -22.53
N PRO A 607 23.46 13.48 -22.90
CA PRO A 607 24.31 14.17 -21.93
C PRO A 607 23.71 15.52 -21.55
N VAL A 608 23.60 15.79 -20.25
CA VAL A 608 23.66 17.16 -19.73
C VAL A 608 24.68 17.15 -18.59
N GLU A 609 25.91 17.52 -18.95
CA GLU A 609 26.98 17.81 -17.99
C GLU A 609 26.60 19.07 -17.20
N ILE A 610 26.49 18.94 -15.88
CA ILE A 610 26.49 20.09 -14.98
C ILE A 610 27.77 19.98 -14.16
N ASP A 611 28.73 20.78 -14.58
CA ASP A 611 30.02 20.96 -13.92
C ASP A 611 29.81 21.61 -12.55
N ARG A 612 30.36 21.00 -11.50
CA ARG A 612 30.47 21.59 -10.17
C ARG A 612 31.88 21.37 -9.67
N GLU A 613 32.69 22.39 -9.90
CA GLU A 613 34.06 22.48 -9.40
C GLU A 613 34.13 22.36 -7.87
N ASP A 614 35.11 21.54 -7.48
CA ASP A 614 35.64 21.33 -6.15
C ASP A 614 36.19 22.61 -5.51
N THR A 615 36.07 22.70 -4.19
CA THR A 615 37.08 23.41 -3.38
C THR A 615 37.49 22.53 -2.21
N ARG A 616 38.69 21.95 -2.31
CA ARG A 616 39.43 21.31 -1.22
C ARG A 616 40.53 22.26 -0.73
N LEU A 617 40.77 22.24 0.59
CA LEU A 617 42.06 22.26 1.32
C LEU A 617 41.70 22.49 2.81
N SER A 618 42.21 21.79 3.83
CA SER A 618 43.58 21.36 4.08
C SER A 618 43.67 20.29 5.18
N LYS A 619 44.82 19.60 5.22
CA LYS A 619 45.22 18.49 6.10
C LYS A 619 45.66 18.96 7.50
N GLY A 620 45.46 18.10 8.51
CA GLY A 620 46.19 18.14 9.78
C GLY A 620 46.27 16.77 10.46
N LYS A 621 47.47 16.16 10.46
CA LYS A 621 47.83 14.91 11.15
C LYS A 621 47.97 15.12 12.66
N ARG A 622 47.66 14.09 13.48
CA ARG A 622 48.46 13.70 14.67
C ARG A 622 48.16 12.26 15.11
N LYS A 623 49.22 11.57 15.57
CA LYS A 623 49.33 10.18 16.06
C LYS A 623 49.58 10.16 17.59
N ALA A 624 49.14 9.11 18.29
CA ALA A 624 49.77 8.35 19.41
C ALA A 624 48.67 7.41 20.03
N SER A 625 48.77 6.07 20.16
CA SER A 625 49.63 5.17 20.99
C SER A 625 49.36 5.33 22.51
N THR A 626 49.12 4.34 23.40
CA THR A 626 49.39 2.88 23.48
C THR A 626 48.57 2.21 24.64
N ASP A 627 48.21 0.92 24.46
CA ASP A 627 48.20 -0.29 25.35
C ASP A 627 47.87 -0.29 26.86
N ILE A 628 46.85 -1.07 27.30
CA ILE A 628 46.84 -2.45 27.91
C ILE A 628 46.75 -2.40 29.44
N GLU A 629 45.67 -2.94 30.02
CA GLU A 629 45.76 -4.02 31.02
C GLU A 629 44.44 -4.74 31.31
N SER A 630 44.60 -6.05 31.49
CA SER A 630 43.63 -7.08 31.83
C SER A 630 43.49 -7.26 33.35
N ASN A 631 42.30 -7.52 33.90
CA ASN A 631 41.94 -8.82 34.46
C ASN A 631 40.55 -8.88 35.11
N ARG A 632 40.05 -10.12 35.16
CA ARG A 632 38.78 -10.65 35.67
C ARG A 632 38.54 -10.38 37.16
N LEU A 633 37.26 -10.30 37.55
CA LEU A 633 36.61 -11.14 38.59
C LEU A 633 35.10 -10.80 38.69
N ALA A 634 34.26 -11.84 38.72
CA ALA A 634 32.84 -11.80 39.10
C ALA A 634 32.69 -12.39 40.53
N PRO A 635 31.48 -12.55 41.11
CA PRO A 635 30.32 -11.66 41.21
C PRO A 635 29.97 -11.37 42.70
N GLY A 636 29.18 -10.32 42.97
CA GLY A 636 28.57 -10.06 44.28
C GLY A 636 27.05 -10.30 44.27
N PRO A 637 26.46 -10.92 45.31
CA PRO A 637 25.03 -11.20 45.35
C PRO A 637 24.26 -9.95 45.78
N SER A 638 23.65 -9.24 44.82
CA SER A 638 22.70 -8.18 45.16
C SER A 638 21.32 -8.79 45.46
N THR A 639 20.93 -8.66 46.72
CA THR A 639 19.57 -8.76 47.26
C THR A 639 18.51 -8.25 46.27
N PRO A 640 17.34 -8.91 46.15
CA PRO A 640 16.30 -8.47 45.24
C PRO A 640 15.71 -7.18 45.79
N SER A 641 16.15 -6.04 45.25
CA SER A 641 15.42 -4.78 45.34
C SER A 641 14.00 -5.06 44.89
N ALA A 642 13.03 -4.86 45.78
CA ALA A 642 11.61 -4.90 45.46
C ALA A 642 11.37 -3.98 44.26
N ARG A 643 11.26 -4.58 43.07
CA ARG A 643 11.02 -3.82 41.84
C ARG A 643 9.66 -3.18 42.01
N LEU A 644 9.62 -1.84 41.97
CA LEU A 644 8.37 -1.10 41.85
C LEU A 644 7.55 -1.73 40.71
N PRO A 645 6.22 -1.90 40.86
CA PRO A 645 5.41 -2.54 39.84
C PRO A 645 5.56 -1.78 38.52
N ILE A 646 6.05 -2.47 37.50
CA ILE A 646 6.29 -1.90 36.18
C ILE A 646 4.97 -1.31 35.67
N PRO A 647 4.91 -0.02 35.31
CA PRO A 647 3.69 0.58 34.79
C PRO A 647 3.30 -0.10 33.48
N TRP A 648 2.01 -0.41 33.35
CA TRP A 648 1.46 -1.07 32.17
C TRP A 648 1.57 -0.23 30.88
N PHE A 649 1.67 1.10 30.99
CA PHE A 649 1.89 2.04 29.89
C PHE A 649 3.02 2.99 30.30
N ARG A 650 3.96 3.23 29.39
CA ARG A 650 5.08 4.16 29.59
C ARG A 650 5.62 4.67 28.26
N THR A 651 6.45 5.69 28.35
CA THR A 651 7.23 6.20 27.22
C THR A 651 8.69 5.85 27.47
N GLU A 652 9.36 5.30 26.47
CA GLU A 652 10.77 4.94 26.52
C GLU A 652 11.54 5.58 25.36
N GLU A 653 12.86 5.65 25.47
CA GLU A 653 13.72 6.03 24.34
C GLU A 653 13.57 4.99 23.21
N ALA A 654 13.57 5.47 21.97
CA ALA A 654 13.39 4.61 20.80
C ALA A 654 14.56 3.63 20.65
N MET A 655 14.27 2.37 20.32
CA MET A 655 15.27 1.30 20.33
C MET A 655 16.44 1.57 19.37
N TYR A 656 16.17 2.18 18.21
CA TYR A 656 17.20 2.50 17.20
C TYR A 656 18.32 3.40 17.73
N LEU A 657 18.05 4.24 18.74
CA LEU A 657 19.04 5.13 19.34
C LEU A 657 20.16 4.34 20.03
N HIS A 658 19.86 3.14 20.51
CA HIS A 658 20.82 2.23 21.14
C HIS A 658 21.46 1.24 20.15
N ILE A 659 20.81 0.94 19.03
CA ILE A 659 21.32 0.00 18.01
C ILE A 659 22.46 0.62 17.19
N ASN A 660 22.36 1.92 16.86
CA ASN A 660 23.37 2.67 16.09
C ASN A 660 23.78 2.00 14.76
N ARG A 661 22.80 1.44 14.04
CA ARG A 661 22.94 0.87 12.69
C ARG A 661 21.97 1.53 11.71
N SER A 662 22.18 2.82 11.51
CA SER A 662 21.39 3.67 10.62
C SER A 662 22.32 4.38 9.65
N TYR A 663 21.97 4.37 8.37
CA TYR A 663 22.82 4.94 7.32
C TYR A 663 22.07 5.94 6.46
N TRP A 664 22.71 7.07 6.23
CA TRP A 664 22.31 8.07 5.26
C TRP A 664 23.09 7.84 3.96
N LEU A 665 22.39 7.76 2.84
CA LEU A 665 22.92 7.20 1.60
C LEU A 665 23.19 8.24 0.50
N ARG A 666 22.72 9.48 0.67
CA ARG A 666 22.81 10.56 -0.34
C ARG A 666 23.52 11.81 0.17
#